data_AF-A0A532C0A9-F1
#
_entry.id   AF-A0A532C0A9-F1
#
_cell.length_a   1.000
_cell.length_b   1.000
_cell.length_c   1.000
_cell.angle_alpha   90.00
_cell.angle_beta   90.00
_cell.angle_gamma   90.00
#
_symmetry.space_group_name_H-M   'P 1'
#
loop_
_entity.id
_entity.type
_entity.pdbx_description
1 polymer ?
#
loop_
_entity_poly.entity_id
_entity_poly.type
_entity_poly.pdbx_seq_one_letter_code
_entity_poly.pdbx_strand_id
1 'polypeptide(L)'
;MAKNKITAGRTKKSGIQAILKRSAVPDRLDLRDRFYQPPVAVVPNVTLDPKTNIPVLDQRQTNACTGFALASVVAHLQQTAKRKQMDCRVSPYMLYSMARRYDEFPGAPDVDTGSSLRGAMKGWYKHGACADRLWTSEQMPTDHVAKCSDDWWLDAVRRPLGAYYRIDTGSITDMHVALNEIGILYASAVCHSGWDDGFSKKSQTKGGLWAIPHRKASLSDGGHAFAIVGYNQVGFIVHNSWGLGWGTKGRAVLRYEDWLDNAMDCWVAQLGVVTEQHLTIAQSPTLRLESGKVQLAGESSLRRREISPFIIDMENNGRLSNTGVFRTQDSDIEALVTHHLGMARTAWGLGKNDPVDIAIYAHGGLTSEDDAGETAAKWIPALYEQKIFPIFLMWETDLWSTLTGRLEDIFKGQPRPTGGFLDGAKIWLNERLEKLLARPGTAIWSEMKQNADAISNTAESGGMKLYRACQRSPYFADLSKVRLHLVGHSAGSILHSHVVHRLGGQGWTFESVNFMAPAVRVDLFEETVVPAIKSGKVKRFNQFHLSDDMEQKDPTCKPILGYSRSLLYLVSQSLEQGRSTPILGLEKYFNDKIASKNLPNVYTWTAPGKESKSTTHGDFDDDQVTMASVITLIKGT
;
A
#
# COMPACT_ATOMS: atom_id res chain seq x y z
N MET A 1 -78.97 -16.06 22.61
CA MET A 1 -77.71 -16.77 22.33
C MET A 1 -77.47 -16.77 20.82
N ALA A 2 -76.48 -16.03 20.33
CA ALA A 2 -75.90 -16.21 19.00
C ALA A 2 -74.49 -15.62 19.01
N LYS A 3 -73.48 -16.46 18.86
CA LYS A 3 -72.05 -16.08 18.81
C LYS A 3 -71.71 -15.70 17.36
N ASN A 4 -71.36 -14.43 17.11
CA ASN A 4 -70.73 -14.03 15.85
C ASN A 4 -69.20 -14.21 15.96
N LYS A 5 -68.66 -15.14 15.18
CA LYS A 5 -67.22 -15.31 14.95
C LYS A 5 -66.75 -14.23 13.96
N ILE A 6 -65.88 -13.34 14.42
CA ILE A 6 -65.12 -12.44 13.55
C ILE A 6 -63.96 -13.23 12.96
N THR A 7 -64.00 -13.49 11.65
CA THR A 7 -62.88 -14.02 10.88
C THR A 7 -61.84 -12.93 10.68
N ALA A 8 -60.72 -13.02 11.38
CA ALA A 8 -59.55 -12.18 11.14
C ALA A 8 -58.91 -12.55 9.78
N GLY A 9 -58.98 -11.63 8.83
CA GLY A 9 -58.24 -11.72 7.57
C GLY A 9 -56.73 -11.68 7.85
N ARG A 10 -56.01 -12.75 7.50
CA ARG A 10 -54.55 -12.73 7.39
C ARG A 10 -54.17 -11.80 6.24
N THR A 11 -53.78 -10.57 6.56
CA THR A 11 -53.03 -9.72 5.64
C THR A 11 -51.68 -10.40 5.37
N LYS A 12 -51.49 -10.86 4.12
CA LYS A 12 -50.17 -11.22 3.59
C LYS A 12 -49.27 -10.00 3.75
N LYS A 13 -48.30 -10.07 4.67
CA LYS A 13 -47.13 -9.18 4.60
C LYS A 13 -46.44 -9.46 3.27
N SER A 14 -46.54 -8.54 2.32
CA SER A 14 -45.65 -8.50 1.17
C SER A 14 -44.23 -8.33 1.72
N GLY A 15 -43.44 -9.41 1.70
CA GLY A 15 -42.03 -9.32 2.00
C GLY A 15 -41.40 -8.38 0.98
N ILE A 16 -40.95 -7.21 1.43
CA ILE A 16 -40.08 -6.34 0.66
C ILE A 16 -38.84 -7.19 0.38
N GLN A 17 -38.67 -7.60 -0.88
CA GLN A 17 -37.49 -8.30 -1.34
C GLN A 17 -36.33 -7.33 -1.15
N ALA A 18 -35.40 -7.63 -0.23
CA ALA A 18 -34.30 -6.73 0.08
C ALA A 18 -33.46 -6.52 -1.20
N ILE A 19 -33.34 -5.28 -1.66
CA ILE A 19 -32.74 -4.89 -2.94
C ILE A 19 -31.24 -5.20 -2.90
N LEU A 20 -30.81 -6.24 -3.61
CA LEU A 20 -29.40 -6.62 -3.71
C LEU A 20 -28.58 -5.48 -4.30
N LYS A 21 -27.41 -5.23 -3.71
CA LYS A 21 -26.50 -4.19 -4.19
C LYS A 21 -25.73 -4.65 -5.42
N ARG A 22 -25.72 -3.78 -6.44
CA ARG A 22 -25.01 -3.93 -7.71
C ARG A 22 -24.03 -2.77 -7.83
N SER A 23 -22.81 -3.00 -7.37
CA SER A 23 -21.80 -1.97 -7.12
C SER A 23 -20.49 -2.24 -7.85
N ALA A 24 -20.45 -3.18 -8.80
CA ALA A 24 -19.26 -3.34 -9.63
C ALA A 24 -19.13 -2.11 -10.54
N VAL A 25 -17.92 -1.56 -10.61
CA VAL A 25 -17.61 -0.38 -11.44
C VAL A 25 -16.69 -0.81 -12.59
N PRO A 26 -16.90 -0.31 -13.82
CA PRO A 26 -16.02 -0.63 -14.95
C PRO A 26 -14.55 -0.28 -14.68
N ASP A 27 -13.63 -1.11 -15.16
CA ASP A 27 -12.20 -0.84 -15.12
C ASP A 27 -11.88 0.42 -15.96
N ARG A 28 -11.15 1.38 -15.37
CA ARG A 28 -10.62 2.53 -16.13
C ARG A 28 -9.66 2.07 -17.22
N LEU A 29 -9.43 2.85 -18.27
CA LEU A 29 -8.40 2.52 -19.26
C LEU A 29 -7.00 2.50 -18.60
N ASP A 30 -6.28 1.39 -18.70
CA ASP A 30 -4.86 1.27 -18.32
C ASP A 30 -4.12 0.55 -19.46
N LEU A 31 -3.17 1.25 -20.09
CA LEU A 31 -2.41 0.74 -21.23
C LEU A 31 -1.45 -0.40 -20.86
N ARG A 32 -1.25 -0.66 -19.56
CA ARG A 32 -0.39 -1.75 -19.06
C ARG A 32 -1.15 -3.06 -18.90
N ASP A 33 -2.48 -3.06 -19.05
CA ASP A 33 -3.27 -4.28 -19.07
C ASP A 33 -2.74 -5.21 -20.18
N ARG A 34 -2.44 -6.45 -19.79
CA ARG A 34 -2.04 -7.48 -20.75
C ARG A 34 -3.30 -8.10 -21.32
N PHE A 35 -3.53 -7.94 -22.62
CA PHE A 35 -4.62 -8.61 -23.29
C PHE A 35 -4.32 -10.10 -23.47
N TYR A 36 -5.34 -10.93 -23.28
CA TYR A 36 -5.26 -12.37 -23.52
C TYR A 36 -5.08 -12.61 -25.02
N GLN A 37 -4.09 -13.41 -25.36
CA GLN A 37 -3.84 -13.84 -26.73
C GLN A 37 -4.20 -15.33 -26.81
N PRO A 38 -5.34 -15.70 -27.42
CA PRO A 38 -5.78 -17.08 -27.46
C PRO A 38 -4.79 -17.92 -28.29
N PRO A 39 -4.22 -19.00 -27.73
CA PRO A 39 -3.39 -19.90 -28.49
C PRO A 39 -4.26 -20.81 -29.37
N VAL A 40 -3.73 -21.17 -30.53
CA VAL A 40 -4.35 -22.12 -31.46
C VAL A 40 -3.98 -23.55 -31.04
N ALA A 41 -4.41 -23.95 -29.85
CA ALA A 41 -4.04 -25.22 -29.23
C ALA A 41 -5.22 -26.15 -28.91
N VAL A 42 -6.44 -25.59 -28.80
CA VAL A 42 -7.63 -26.33 -28.38
C VAL A 42 -8.71 -26.22 -29.44
N VAL A 43 -9.35 -27.34 -29.78
CA VAL A 43 -10.57 -27.37 -30.60
C VAL A 43 -11.76 -27.35 -29.64
N PRO A 44 -12.48 -26.22 -29.50
CA PRO A 44 -13.55 -26.08 -28.52
C PRO A 44 -14.78 -26.91 -28.90
N ASN A 45 -15.42 -27.54 -27.90
CA ASN A 45 -16.71 -28.19 -28.10
C ASN A 45 -17.82 -27.14 -28.28
N VAL A 46 -18.96 -27.56 -28.85
CA VAL A 46 -20.16 -26.71 -29.01
C VAL A 46 -20.75 -26.26 -27.67
N THR A 47 -20.56 -27.07 -26.63
CA THR A 47 -20.99 -26.78 -25.26
C THR A 47 -19.86 -27.10 -24.30
N LEU A 48 -19.75 -26.33 -23.23
CA LEU A 48 -18.82 -26.56 -22.13
C LEU A 48 -19.57 -26.36 -20.81
N ASP A 49 -19.69 -27.44 -20.04
CA ASP A 49 -20.20 -27.40 -18.67
C ASP A 49 -19.06 -27.17 -17.66
N PRO A 50 -19.37 -26.63 -16.46
CA PRO A 50 -18.36 -26.40 -15.43
C PRO A 50 -17.66 -27.70 -15.02
N LYS A 51 -16.33 -27.73 -15.15
CA LYS A 51 -15.50 -28.93 -14.87
C LYS A 51 -15.44 -29.30 -13.38
N THR A 52 -15.75 -28.37 -12.48
CA THR A 52 -15.64 -28.57 -11.03
C THR A 52 -16.89 -28.14 -10.27
N ASN A 53 -17.02 -28.62 -9.02
CA ASN A 53 -18.10 -28.23 -8.13
C ASN A 53 -17.76 -26.91 -7.41
N ILE A 54 -17.90 -25.81 -8.15
CA ILE A 54 -17.70 -24.45 -7.63
C ILE A 54 -18.85 -24.12 -6.65
N PRO A 55 -18.56 -23.79 -5.37
CA PRO A 55 -19.58 -23.42 -4.41
C PRO A 55 -20.28 -22.11 -4.79
N VAL A 56 -21.62 -22.12 -4.81
CA VAL A 56 -22.41 -20.89 -4.98
C VAL A 56 -22.41 -20.12 -3.67
N LEU A 57 -21.95 -18.87 -3.74
CA LEU A 57 -21.89 -17.97 -2.59
C LEU A 57 -23.11 -17.03 -2.52
N ASP A 58 -23.26 -16.32 -1.41
CA ASP A 58 -24.33 -15.34 -1.19
C ASP A 58 -23.75 -14.07 -0.55
N GLN A 59 -23.62 -13.00 -1.35
CA GLN A 59 -23.12 -11.71 -0.89
C GLN A 59 -24.13 -10.93 -0.05
N ARG A 60 -25.40 -11.37 -0.01
CA ARG A 60 -26.49 -10.69 0.67
C ARG A 60 -26.59 -9.22 0.24
N GLN A 61 -26.59 -8.30 1.20
CA GLN A 61 -26.77 -6.86 0.99
C GLN A 61 -25.45 -6.08 0.95
N THR A 62 -24.34 -6.78 0.76
CA THR A 62 -23.00 -6.18 0.69
C THR A 62 -22.69 -5.70 -0.73
N ASN A 63 -21.76 -4.75 -0.85
CA ASN A 63 -21.23 -4.28 -2.14
C ASN A 63 -20.12 -5.21 -2.70
N ALA A 64 -19.90 -6.37 -2.08
CA ALA A 64 -18.70 -7.20 -2.25
C ALA A 64 -18.72 -8.12 -3.48
N CYS A 65 -19.56 -7.87 -4.50
CA CYS A 65 -19.73 -8.77 -5.65
C CYS A 65 -18.40 -9.14 -6.33
N THR A 66 -17.44 -8.20 -6.45
CA THR A 66 -16.12 -8.44 -7.03
C THR A 66 -15.33 -9.50 -6.25
N GLY A 67 -15.29 -9.38 -4.91
CA GLY A 67 -14.64 -10.38 -4.05
C GLY A 67 -15.33 -11.74 -4.06
N PHE A 68 -16.67 -11.79 -4.12
CA PHE A 68 -17.44 -13.03 -4.19
C PHE A 68 -17.27 -13.77 -5.52
N ALA A 69 -17.28 -13.04 -6.64
CA ALA A 69 -17.02 -13.58 -7.96
C ALA A 69 -15.57 -14.09 -8.06
N LEU A 70 -14.58 -13.30 -7.59
CA LEU A 70 -13.18 -13.73 -7.59
C LEU A 70 -12.93 -14.93 -6.67
N ALA A 71 -13.61 -15.03 -5.52
CA ALA A 71 -13.51 -16.22 -4.66
C ALA A 71 -13.96 -17.50 -5.38
N SER A 72 -14.97 -17.41 -6.25
CA SER A 72 -15.43 -18.53 -7.08
C SER A 72 -14.38 -18.93 -8.13
N VAL A 73 -13.71 -17.92 -8.73
CA VAL A 73 -12.59 -18.11 -9.66
C VAL A 73 -11.42 -18.83 -8.98
N VAL A 74 -10.98 -18.32 -7.81
CA VAL A 74 -9.90 -18.93 -7.03
C VAL A 74 -10.27 -20.37 -6.62
N ALA A 75 -11.52 -20.59 -6.17
CA ALA A 75 -11.96 -21.92 -5.77
C ALA A 75 -11.94 -22.93 -6.92
N HIS A 76 -12.37 -22.52 -8.12
CA HIS A 76 -12.26 -23.35 -9.32
C HIS A 76 -10.80 -23.71 -9.61
N LEU A 77 -9.91 -22.70 -9.65
CA LEU A 77 -8.49 -22.90 -9.97
C LEU A 77 -7.79 -23.82 -8.96
N GLN A 78 -8.08 -23.67 -7.67
CA GLN A 78 -7.55 -24.53 -6.61
C GLN A 78 -8.03 -25.98 -6.75
N GLN A 79 -9.32 -26.18 -7.09
CA GLN A 79 -9.90 -27.51 -7.33
C GLN A 79 -9.31 -28.18 -8.59
N THR A 80 -9.19 -27.43 -9.69
CA THR A 80 -8.58 -27.89 -10.94
C THR A 80 -7.11 -28.28 -10.73
N ALA A 81 -6.39 -27.55 -9.88
CA ALA A 81 -5.05 -27.87 -9.44
C ALA A 81 -4.97 -29.01 -8.39
N LYS A 82 -6.10 -29.65 -8.06
CA LYS A 82 -6.20 -30.76 -7.10
C LYS A 82 -5.64 -30.44 -5.71
N ARG A 83 -5.74 -29.17 -5.26
CA ARG A 83 -5.38 -28.79 -3.89
C ARG A 83 -6.39 -29.36 -2.89
N LYS A 84 -6.02 -29.39 -1.60
CA LYS A 84 -6.89 -29.92 -0.54
C LYS A 84 -8.20 -29.15 -0.49
N GLN A 85 -9.32 -29.83 -0.26
CA GLN A 85 -10.65 -29.21 -0.30
C GLN A 85 -10.79 -28.01 0.65
N MET A 86 -10.16 -28.06 1.82
CA MET A 86 -10.15 -26.95 2.79
C MET A 86 -9.40 -25.71 2.29
N ASP A 87 -8.43 -25.87 1.38
CA ASP A 87 -7.65 -24.78 0.81
C ASP A 87 -8.31 -24.16 -0.43
N CYS A 88 -9.33 -24.83 -0.99
CA CYS A 88 -10.04 -24.34 -2.17
C CYS A 88 -10.97 -23.18 -1.85
N ARG A 89 -11.47 -23.06 -0.62
CA ARG A 89 -12.37 -21.97 -0.23
C ARG A 89 -11.57 -20.79 0.30
N VAL A 90 -11.72 -19.63 -0.35
CA VAL A 90 -11.05 -18.39 0.04
C VAL A 90 -12.04 -17.33 0.48
N SER A 91 -11.58 -16.38 1.30
CA SER A 91 -12.44 -15.32 1.81
C SER A 91 -12.82 -14.34 0.69
N PRO A 92 -14.12 -14.19 0.36
CA PRO A 92 -14.55 -13.16 -0.57
C PRO A 92 -14.42 -11.76 0.02
N TYR A 93 -14.46 -11.61 1.35
CA TYR A 93 -14.32 -10.33 2.03
C TYR A 93 -12.87 -9.83 2.04
N MET A 94 -11.89 -10.73 2.21
CA MET A 94 -10.49 -10.37 2.02
C MET A 94 -10.23 -9.89 0.60
N LEU A 95 -10.69 -10.65 -0.40
CA LEU A 95 -10.54 -10.27 -1.81
C LEU A 95 -11.22 -8.93 -2.12
N TYR A 96 -12.42 -8.69 -1.58
CA TYR A 96 -13.11 -7.41 -1.74
C TYR A 96 -12.37 -6.25 -1.05
N SER A 97 -11.88 -6.46 0.18
CA SER A 97 -11.10 -5.45 0.90
C SER A 97 -9.83 -5.08 0.15
N MET A 98 -9.12 -6.07 -0.40
CA MET A 98 -7.95 -5.82 -1.24
C MET A 98 -8.34 -5.16 -2.57
N ALA A 99 -9.51 -5.47 -3.13
CA ALA A 99 -9.99 -4.83 -4.34
C ALA A 99 -10.16 -3.31 -4.15
N ARG A 100 -10.84 -2.90 -3.07
CA ARG A 100 -11.01 -1.48 -2.72
C ARG A 100 -9.67 -0.77 -2.46
N ARG A 101 -8.69 -1.49 -1.91
CA ARG A 101 -7.35 -0.94 -1.64
C ARG A 101 -6.58 -0.54 -2.91
N TYR A 102 -6.80 -1.24 -4.02
CA TYR A 102 -6.13 -0.99 -5.31
C TYR A 102 -7.04 -0.37 -6.36
N ASP A 103 -8.28 -0.04 -6.00
CA ASP A 103 -9.17 0.66 -6.90
C ASP A 103 -8.74 2.12 -7.05
N GLU A 104 -8.79 2.59 -8.28
CA GLU A 104 -8.36 3.94 -8.65
C GLU A 104 -9.55 4.93 -8.63
N PHE A 105 -10.70 4.56 -8.07
CA PHE A 105 -11.93 5.33 -8.22
C PHE A 105 -11.94 6.61 -7.38
N PRO A 106 -12.53 7.70 -7.90
CA PRO A 106 -12.63 8.95 -7.18
C PRO A 106 -13.77 8.85 -6.18
N GLY A 107 -13.44 8.73 -4.90
CA GLY A 107 -14.39 8.68 -3.79
C GLY A 107 -13.64 8.80 -2.47
N ALA A 108 -14.36 9.11 -1.39
CA ALA A 108 -13.77 8.98 -0.07
C ALA A 108 -13.45 7.48 0.16
N PRO A 109 -12.20 7.09 0.43
CA PRO A 109 -11.80 5.68 0.59
C PRO A 109 -12.57 4.96 1.70
N ASP A 110 -13.14 5.74 2.62
CA ASP A 110 -13.98 5.36 3.73
C ASP A 110 -15.48 5.13 3.37
N VAL A 111 -15.89 5.41 2.13
CA VAL A 111 -17.24 5.13 1.63
C VAL A 111 -17.26 3.89 0.75
N ASP A 112 -18.03 2.89 1.18
CA ASP A 112 -18.19 1.62 0.46
C ASP A 112 -19.07 1.78 -0.80
N THR A 113 -18.44 2.13 -1.92
CA THR A 113 -19.11 2.35 -3.21
C THR A 113 -19.05 1.14 -4.15
N GLY A 114 -18.43 0.03 -3.73
CA GLY A 114 -18.13 -1.09 -4.60
C GLY A 114 -16.68 -1.11 -5.04
N SER A 115 -16.39 -1.84 -6.12
CA SER A 115 -15.02 -2.08 -6.57
C SER A 115 -14.95 -2.53 -8.04
N SER A 116 -13.75 -2.54 -8.62
CA SER A 116 -13.48 -3.02 -9.98
C SER A 116 -12.94 -4.44 -10.04
N LEU A 117 -12.91 -5.01 -11.25
CA LEU A 117 -12.33 -6.33 -11.47
C LEU A 117 -10.81 -6.23 -11.43
N ARG A 118 -10.23 -5.19 -12.04
CA ARG A 118 -8.78 -4.94 -11.99
C ARG A 118 -8.29 -4.75 -10.56
N GLY A 119 -9.01 -4.00 -9.74
CA GLY A 119 -8.67 -3.79 -8.32
C GLY A 119 -8.57 -5.13 -7.59
N ALA A 120 -9.57 -6.00 -7.76
CA ALA A 120 -9.56 -7.34 -7.18
C ALA A 120 -8.40 -8.21 -7.69
N MET A 121 -8.11 -8.16 -8.99
CA MET A 121 -6.97 -8.87 -9.59
C MET A 121 -5.62 -8.35 -9.07
N LYS A 122 -5.43 -7.03 -8.95
CA LYS A 122 -4.24 -6.41 -8.34
C LYS A 122 -4.09 -6.84 -6.88
N GLY A 123 -5.18 -6.82 -6.12
CA GLY A 123 -5.22 -7.28 -4.73
C GLY A 123 -4.76 -8.73 -4.58
N TRP A 124 -5.30 -9.63 -5.41
CA TRP A 124 -4.89 -11.04 -5.41
C TRP A 124 -3.43 -11.21 -5.85
N TYR A 125 -2.99 -10.48 -6.88
CA TYR A 125 -1.59 -10.49 -7.34
C TYR A 125 -0.59 -10.10 -6.25
N LYS A 126 -0.90 -9.03 -5.50
CA LYS A 126 0.01 -8.46 -4.51
C LYS A 126 0.00 -9.19 -3.17
N HIS A 127 -1.13 -9.81 -2.80
CA HIS A 127 -1.31 -10.34 -1.43
C HIS A 127 -1.68 -11.82 -1.35
N GLY A 128 -2.04 -12.48 -2.45
CA GLY A 128 -2.62 -13.82 -2.42
C GLY A 128 -4.05 -13.81 -1.87
N ALA A 129 -4.53 -14.96 -1.40
CA ALA A 129 -5.89 -15.12 -0.90
C ALA A 129 -5.93 -16.01 0.35
N CYS A 130 -6.51 -15.52 1.44
CA CYS A 130 -6.65 -16.30 2.67
C CYS A 130 -7.84 -17.26 2.59
N ALA A 131 -7.80 -18.32 3.40
CA ALA A 131 -8.91 -19.25 3.56
C ALA A 131 -10.17 -18.55 4.10
N ASP A 132 -11.35 -18.98 3.66
CA ASP A 132 -12.62 -18.34 4.02
C ASP A 132 -12.89 -18.27 5.53
N ARG A 133 -12.46 -19.29 6.28
CA ARG A 133 -12.57 -19.34 7.74
C ARG A 133 -11.81 -18.23 8.49
N LEU A 134 -10.80 -17.62 7.85
CA LEU A 134 -9.92 -16.64 8.49
C LEU A 134 -10.45 -15.21 8.40
N TRP A 135 -11.40 -14.95 7.49
CA TRP A 135 -11.99 -13.62 7.31
C TRP A 135 -13.43 -13.78 6.82
N THR A 136 -14.39 -13.69 7.74
CA THR A 136 -15.78 -14.13 7.55
C THR A 136 -16.82 -13.00 7.43
N SER A 137 -16.41 -11.74 7.62
CA SER A 137 -17.26 -10.55 7.48
C SER A 137 -16.54 -9.42 6.74
N GLU A 138 -17.25 -8.32 6.44
CA GLU A 138 -16.65 -7.14 5.78
C GLU A 138 -15.55 -6.47 6.64
N GLN A 139 -15.65 -6.59 7.96
CA GLN A 139 -14.64 -6.09 8.87
C GLN A 139 -13.38 -6.95 8.80
N MET A 140 -12.24 -6.30 8.65
CA MET A 140 -10.94 -6.99 8.69
C MET A 140 -10.70 -7.59 10.08
N PRO A 141 -10.23 -8.85 10.18
CA PRO A 141 -9.79 -9.41 11.43
C PRO A 141 -8.60 -8.62 11.98
N THR A 142 -8.73 -8.12 13.20
CA THR A 142 -7.71 -7.32 13.91
C THR A 142 -7.06 -8.09 15.05
N ASP A 143 -7.65 -9.22 15.46
CA ASP A 143 -7.19 -9.96 16.62
C ASP A 143 -5.87 -10.67 16.36
N HIS A 144 -4.95 -10.54 17.31
CA HIS A 144 -3.74 -11.33 17.33
C HIS A 144 -4.05 -12.81 17.52
N VAL A 145 -3.41 -13.64 16.69
CA VAL A 145 -3.54 -15.09 16.76
C VAL A 145 -2.25 -15.74 17.26
N ALA A 146 -2.39 -16.79 18.05
CA ALA A 146 -1.25 -17.50 18.62
C ALA A 146 -0.51 -18.40 17.60
N LYS A 147 -1.21 -18.84 16.54
CA LYS A 147 -0.68 -19.75 15.51
C LYS A 147 -0.68 -19.05 14.17
N CYS A 148 0.43 -19.09 13.44
CA CYS A 148 0.51 -18.56 12.08
C CYS A 148 -0.55 -19.15 11.12
N SER A 149 -0.98 -20.39 11.35
CA SER A 149 -2.03 -21.04 10.54
C SER A 149 -3.41 -20.43 10.70
N ASP A 150 -3.62 -19.62 11.74
CA ASP A 150 -4.87 -18.92 12.01
C ASP A 150 -4.77 -17.43 11.66
N ASP A 151 -3.63 -16.99 11.11
CA ASP A 151 -3.40 -15.62 10.68
C ASP A 151 -3.75 -15.49 9.20
N TRP A 152 -4.70 -14.60 8.88
CA TRP A 152 -5.17 -14.41 7.50
C TRP A 152 -4.07 -13.85 6.60
N TRP A 153 -3.18 -13.00 7.12
CA TRP A 153 -2.08 -12.42 6.37
C TRP A 153 -1.04 -13.50 6.07
N LEU A 154 -0.62 -14.30 7.05
CA LEU A 154 0.35 -15.36 6.78
C LEU A 154 -0.22 -16.46 5.88
N ASP A 155 -1.51 -16.80 6.02
CA ASP A 155 -2.16 -17.81 5.18
C ASP A 155 -2.36 -17.35 3.72
N ALA A 156 -2.60 -16.07 3.46
CA ALA A 156 -2.90 -15.58 2.10
C ALA A 156 -1.79 -15.87 1.08
N VAL A 157 -0.52 -15.87 1.52
CA VAL A 157 0.67 -16.18 0.70
C VAL A 157 0.59 -17.57 0.06
N ARG A 158 -0.19 -18.49 0.63
CA ARG A 158 -0.32 -19.88 0.15
C ARG A 158 -1.17 -20.00 -1.12
N ARG A 159 -1.77 -18.91 -1.59
CA ARG A 159 -2.66 -18.90 -2.78
C ARG A 159 -2.31 -17.72 -3.69
N PRO A 160 -1.09 -17.65 -4.23
CA PRO A 160 -0.67 -16.56 -5.09
C PRO A 160 -1.39 -16.64 -6.45
N LEU A 161 -1.59 -15.48 -7.07
CA LEU A 161 -1.93 -15.39 -8.48
C LEU A 161 -0.67 -15.61 -9.33
N GLY A 162 -0.80 -16.29 -10.46
CA GLY A 162 0.26 -16.45 -11.44
C GLY A 162 0.19 -15.34 -12.48
N ALA A 163 -0.33 -15.67 -13.66
CA ALA A 163 -0.60 -14.70 -14.71
C ALA A 163 -2.08 -14.31 -14.73
N TYR A 164 -2.37 -13.10 -15.19
CA TYR A 164 -3.73 -12.66 -15.46
C TYR A 164 -3.77 -11.74 -16.66
N TYR A 165 -4.85 -11.84 -17.43
CA TYR A 165 -5.01 -11.15 -18.70
C TYR A 165 -6.44 -10.63 -18.84
N ARG A 166 -6.58 -9.43 -19.41
CA ARG A 166 -7.86 -8.88 -19.81
C ARG A 166 -8.30 -9.53 -21.12
N ILE A 167 -9.56 -9.89 -21.23
CA ILE A 167 -10.15 -10.38 -22.48
C ILE A 167 -11.00 -9.24 -23.06
N ASP A 168 -10.91 -9.04 -24.38
CA ASP A 168 -11.83 -8.16 -25.09
C ASP A 168 -13.26 -8.71 -24.97
N THR A 169 -14.15 -7.94 -24.34
CA THR A 169 -15.54 -8.36 -24.09
C THR A 169 -16.33 -8.52 -25.39
N GLY A 170 -15.91 -7.87 -26.49
CA GLY A 170 -16.48 -8.05 -27.82
C GLY A 170 -16.09 -9.37 -28.48
N SER A 171 -15.01 -10.03 -28.02
CA SER A 171 -14.48 -11.25 -28.60
C SER A 171 -15.00 -12.50 -27.89
N ILE A 172 -16.22 -12.93 -28.25
CA ILE A 172 -16.82 -14.17 -27.74
C ILE A 172 -15.92 -15.38 -28.00
N THR A 173 -15.21 -15.39 -29.13
CA THR A 173 -14.28 -16.48 -29.51
C THR A 173 -13.14 -16.60 -28.52
N ASP A 174 -12.55 -15.49 -28.06
CA ASP A 174 -11.41 -15.53 -27.14
C ASP A 174 -11.86 -15.99 -25.75
N MET A 175 -13.06 -15.58 -25.34
CA MET A 175 -13.69 -16.09 -24.13
C MET A 175 -13.94 -17.59 -24.19
N HIS A 176 -14.38 -18.13 -25.34
CA HIS A 176 -14.53 -19.59 -25.53
C HIS A 176 -13.19 -20.31 -25.40
N VAL A 177 -12.12 -19.80 -26.01
CA VAL A 177 -10.78 -20.41 -25.92
C VAL A 177 -10.29 -20.39 -24.46
N ALA A 178 -10.36 -19.24 -23.79
CA ALA A 178 -9.96 -19.10 -22.39
C ALA A 178 -10.75 -20.03 -21.44
N LEU A 179 -12.05 -20.20 -21.67
CA LEU A 179 -12.89 -21.16 -20.93
C LEU A 179 -12.47 -22.60 -21.16
N ASN A 180 -12.08 -22.98 -22.38
CA ASN A 180 -11.62 -24.35 -22.65
C ASN A 180 -10.29 -24.66 -21.96
N GLU A 181 -9.39 -23.67 -21.91
CA GLU A 181 -8.09 -23.78 -21.25
C GLU A 181 -8.21 -23.85 -19.73
N ILE A 182 -8.79 -22.81 -19.13
CA ILE A 182 -8.75 -22.57 -17.70
C ILE A 182 -10.03 -23.01 -16.99
N GLY A 183 -11.16 -23.05 -17.69
CA GLY A 183 -12.46 -23.51 -17.15
C GLY A 183 -13.30 -22.43 -16.46
N ILE A 184 -12.77 -21.20 -16.31
CA ILE A 184 -13.47 -20.11 -15.64
C ILE A 184 -12.96 -18.74 -16.10
N LEU A 185 -13.86 -17.76 -16.18
CA LEU A 185 -13.55 -16.33 -16.37
C LEU A 185 -14.11 -15.52 -15.22
N TYR A 186 -13.45 -14.41 -14.91
CA TYR A 186 -13.90 -13.39 -13.97
C TYR A 186 -14.51 -12.24 -14.77
N ALA A 187 -15.79 -11.92 -14.55
CA ALA A 187 -16.55 -11.07 -15.46
C ALA A 187 -17.50 -10.12 -14.72
N SER A 188 -17.88 -9.04 -15.39
CA SER A 188 -18.90 -8.11 -14.92
C SER A 188 -19.73 -7.55 -16.06
N ALA A 189 -20.98 -7.22 -15.73
CA ALA A 189 -21.93 -6.63 -16.67
C ALA A 189 -22.93 -5.73 -15.93
N VAL A 190 -23.60 -4.85 -16.66
CA VAL A 190 -24.77 -4.13 -16.16
C VAL A 190 -25.92 -5.13 -16.01
N CYS A 191 -26.47 -5.23 -14.80
CA CYS A 191 -27.60 -6.13 -14.53
C CYS A 191 -28.93 -5.41 -14.71
N HIS A 192 -29.49 -5.51 -15.91
CA HIS A 192 -30.84 -5.02 -16.22
C HIS A 192 -31.94 -5.82 -15.50
N SER A 193 -33.18 -5.32 -15.52
CA SER A 193 -34.35 -5.93 -14.83
C SER A 193 -34.62 -7.42 -15.13
N GLY A 194 -34.17 -7.95 -16.28
CA GLY A 194 -34.26 -9.40 -16.58
C GLY A 194 -33.54 -10.30 -15.58
N TRP A 195 -32.53 -9.80 -14.88
CA TRP A 195 -31.80 -10.54 -13.84
C TRP A 195 -32.66 -10.80 -12.59
N ASP A 196 -33.62 -9.92 -12.30
CA ASP A 196 -34.50 -10.01 -11.11
C ASP A 196 -35.48 -11.19 -11.19
N ASP A 197 -35.87 -11.56 -12.41
CA ASP A 197 -36.74 -12.70 -12.68
C ASP A 197 -36.18 -14.00 -12.09
N GLY A 198 -34.86 -14.10 -11.91
CA GLY A 198 -34.18 -15.27 -11.38
C GLY A 198 -34.63 -15.70 -9.97
N PHE A 199 -35.15 -14.79 -9.15
CA PHE A 199 -35.71 -15.13 -7.83
C PHE A 199 -37.12 -15.74 -7.87
N SER A 200 -37.83 -15.52 -8.98
CA SER A 200 -39.21 -15.99 -9.17
C SER A 200 -39.28 -17.38 -9.79
N LYS A 201 -38.16 -17.89 -10.35
CA LYS A 201 -38.12 -19.15 -11.07
C LYS A 201 -37.72 -20.30 -10.14
N LYS A 202 -38.68 -21.16 -9.83
CA LYS A 202 -38.36 -22.53 -9.42
C LYS A 202 -37.81 -23.24 -10.65
N SER A 203 -36.54 -23.67 -10.60
CA SER A 203 -35.85 -24.56 -11.57
C SER A 203 -36.81 -25.07 -12.64
N GLN A 204 -36.83 -24.44 -13.82
CA GLN A 204 -37.78 -24.85 -14.86
C GLN A 204 -37.60 -26.34 -15.15
N THR A 205 -38.74 -27.02 -15.15
CA THR A 205 -38.91 -28.45 -15.39
C THR A 205 -38.37 -28.82 -16.77
N LYS A 206 -37.54 -29.88 -16.80
CA LYS A 206 -36.76 -30.48 -17.90
C LYS A 206 -35.33 -29.94 -18.10
N GLY A 207 -34.48 -30.12 -17.08
CA GLY A 207 -33.04 -30.39 -17.24
C GLY A 207 -32.09 -29.26 -17.65
N GLY A 208 -32.58 -28.11 -18.12
CA GLY A 208 -31.74 -26.99 -18.60
C GLY A 208 -31.49 -25.88 -17.57
N LEU A 209 -30.45 -25.08 -17.82
CA LEU A 209 -30.20 -23.83 -17.11
C LEU A 209 -31.21 -22.76 -17.56
N TRP A 210 -31.75 -21.99 -16.62
CA TRP A 210 -32.61 -20.85 -16.92
C TRP A 210 -31.80 -19.77 -17.66
N ALA A 211 -32.33 -19.26 -18.76
CA ALA A 211 -31.74 -18.14 -19.49
C ALA A 211 -32.32 -16.82 -19.00
N ILE A 212 -31.43 -15.86 -18.73
CA ILE A 212 -31.80 -14.49 -18.35
C ILE A 212 -32.55 -13.86 -19.55
N PRO A 213 -33.79 -13.37 -19.36
CA PRO A 213 -34.49 -12.65 -20.41
C PRO A 213 -33.75 -11.35 -20.72
N HIS A 214 -33.22 -11.23 -21.93
CA HIS A 214 -32.53 -10.02 -22.37
C HIS A 214 -33.52 -8.84 -22.36
N ARG A 215 -33.16 -7.78 -21.65
CA ARG A 215 -33.92 -6.52 -21.58
C ARG A 215 -32.94 -5.36 -21.73
N LYS A 216 -33.41 -4.23 -22.27
CA LYS A 216 -32.58 -3.03 -22.35
C LYS A 216 -32.23 -2.52 -20.95
N ALA A 217 -30.93 -2.26 -20.71
CA ALA A 217 -30.47 -1.62 -19.49
C ALA A 217 -30.97 -0.17 -19.38
N SER A 218 -31.27 0.23 -18.16
CA SER A 218 -31.64 1.59 -17.75
C SER A 218 -30.48 2.28 -17.04
N LEU A 219 -30.52 3.62 -16.96
CA LEU A 219 -29.51 4.39 -16.23
C LEU A 219 -29.47 4.09 -14.72
N SER A 220 -30.53 3.50 -14.17
CA SER A 220 -30.62 3.08 -12.77
C SER A 220 -30.09 1.67 -12.52
N ASP A 221 -29.78 0.90 -13.58
CA ASP A 221 -29.24 -0.44 -13.42
C ASP A 221 -27.75 -0.38 -13.03
N GLY A 222 -27.40 -1.12 -11.98
CA GLY A 222 -26.03 -1.18 -11.47
C GLY A 222 -25.21 -2.29 -12.12
N GLY A 223 -23.90 -2.15 -12.04
CA GLY A 223 -22.93 -3.17 -12.44
C GLY A 223 -22.81 -4.28 -11.42
N HIS A 224 -22.61 -5.52 -11.89
CA HIS A 224 -22.45 -6.69 -11.02
C HIS A 224 -21.32 -7.59 -11.52
N ALA A 225 -20.53 -8.14 -10.59
CA ALA A 225 -19.46 -9.07 -10.89
C ALA A 225 -19.89 -10.52 -10.61
N PHE A 226 -19.49 -11.44 -11.49
CA PHE A 226 -19.80 -12.86 -11.43
C PHE A 226 -18.68 -13.68 -12.11
N ALA A 227 -18.78 -15.02 -12.05
CA ALA A 227 -17.89 -15.89 -12.82
C ALA A 227 -18.63 -16.48 -14.02
N ILE A 228 -17.93 -16.64 -15.15
CA ILE A 228 -18.42 -17.43 -16.29
C ILE A 228 -17.71 -18.77 -16.25
N VAL A 229 -18.48 -19.86 -16.23
CA VAL A 229 -17.96 -21.21 -15.93
C VAL A 229 -18.16 -22.21 -17.08
N GLY A 230 -18.64 -21.73 -18.22
CA GLY A 230 -18.98 -22.54 -19.36
C GLY A 230 -19.82 -21.78 -20.38
N TYR A 231 -20.27 -22.48 -21.41
CA TYR A 231 -21.10 -21.90 -22.47
C TYR A 231 -21.90 -22.97 -23.21
N ASN A 232 -22.91 -22.54 -23.95
CA ASN A 232 -23.62 -23.35 -24.93
C ASN A 232 -23.95 -22.51 -26.18
N GLN A 233 -24.79 -23.04 -27.07
CA GLN A 233 -25.19 -22.34 -28.31
C GLN A 233 -25.99 -21.04 -28.05
N VAL A 234 -26.63 -20.91 -26.88
CA VAL A 234 -27.45 -19.75 -26.52
C VAL A 234 -26.60 -18.65 -25.86
N GLY A 235 -25.62 -19.02 -25.04
CA GLY A 235 -24.82 -18.05 -24.31
C GLY A 235 -23.88 -18.64 -23.27
N PHE A 236 -23.35 -17.76 -22.44
CA PHE A 236 -22.43 -18.08 -21.34
C PHE A 236 -23.18 -18.61 -20.12
N ILE A 237 -22.58 -19.57 -19.40
CA ILE A 237 -23.08 -20.06 -18.12
C ILE A 237 -22.52 -19.17 -17.01
N VAL A 238 -23.38 -18.33 -16.44
CA VAL A 238 -23.08 -17.47 -15.30
C VAL A 238 -23.15 -18.26 -14.00
N HIS A 239 -22.15 -18.07 -13.15
CA HIS A 239 -22.09 -18.51 -11.76
C HIS A 239 -22.16 -17.28 -10.86
N ASN A 240 -23.32 -17.08 -10.21
CA ASN A 240 -23.65 -15.86 -9.48
C ASN A 240 -23.44 -15.99 -7.96
N SER A 241 -23.39 -14.86 -7.26
CA SER A 241 -23.18 -14.71 -5.82
C SER A 241 -24.44 -14.27 -5.07
N TRP A 242 -25.63 -14.61 -5.57
CA TRP A 242 -26.93 -14.29 -4.93
C TRP A 242 -27.60 -15.52 -4.30
N GLY A 243 -26.79 -16.52 -3.94
CA GLY A 243 -27.23 -17.75 -3.30
C GLY A 243 -27.95 -18.73 -4.24
N LEU A 244 -28.26 -19.90 -3.68
CA LEU A 244 -28.87 -21.02 -4.41
C LEU A 244 -30.31 -20.74 -4.87
N GLY A 245 -30.96 -19.71 -4.33
CA GLY A 245 -32.33 -19.34 -4.66
C GLY A 245 -32.49 -18.55 -5.96
N TRP A 246 -31.39 -18.07 -6.55
CA TRP A 246 -31.42 -17.33 -7.82
C TRP A 246 -31.15 -18.24 -9.01
N GLY A 247 -31.94 -18.10 -10.09
CA GLY A 247 -31.77 -18.87 -11.32
C GLY A 247 -31.92 -20.38 -11.11
N THR A 248 -31.10 -21.17 -11.82
CA THR A 248 -31.01 -22.62 -11.62
C THR A 248 -29.88 -22.94 -10.63
N LYS A 249 -30.21 -22.91 -9.32
CA LYS A 249 -29.26 -23.17 -8.22
C LYS A 249 -28.03 -22.23 -8.25
N GLY A 250 -28.25 -20.93 -8.39
CA GLY A 250 -27.19 -19.91 -8.47
C GLY A 250 -26.54 -19.75 -9.85
N ARG A 251 -27.05 -20.46 -10.87
CA ARG A 251 -26.53 -20.40 -12.25
C ARG A 251 -27.61 -20.03 -13.25
N ALA A 252 -27.20 -19.38 -14.34
CA ALA A 252 -28.09 -19.01 -15.44
C ALA A 252 -27.33 -18.97 -16.76
N VAL A 253 -28.05 -18.95 -17.88
CA VAL A 253 -27.47 -18.64 -19.19
C VAL A 253 -27.64 -17.15 -19.45
N LEU A 254 -26.53 -16.44 -19.64
CA LEU A 254 -26.48 -15.09 -20.17
C LEU A 254 -26.30 -15.17 -21.68
N ARG A 255 -27.27 -14.67 -22.45
CA ARG A 255 -27.24 -14.75 -23.91
C ARG A 255 -26.06 -13.97 -24.48
N TYR A 256 -25.53 -14.39 -25.63
CA TYR A 256 -24.43 -13.67 -26.28
C TYR A 256 -24.79 -12.22 -26.64
N GLU A 257 -26.01 -11.98 -27.12
CA GLU A 257 -26.54 -10.63 -27.38
C GLU A 257 -26.53 -9.75 -26.11
N ASP A 258 -26.98 -10.31 -25.00
CA ASP A 258 -27.06 -9.61 -23.71
C ASP A 258 -25.65 -9.31 -23.17
N TRP A 259 -24.71 -10.24 -23.31
CA TRP A 259 -23.31 -10.01 -22.99
C TRP A 259 -22.70 -8.88 -23.82
N LEU A 260 -22.87 -8.89 -25.15
CA LEU A 260 -22.30 -7.86 -26.03
C LEU A 260 -22.87 -6.47 -25.74
N ASP A 261 -24.14 -6.38 -25.32
CA ASP A 261 -24.79 -5.11 -25.01
C ASP A 261 -24.42 -4.56 -23.62
N ASN A 262 -24.12 -5.44 -22.65
CA ASN A 262 -24.03 -5.06 -21.23
C ASN A 262 -22.71 -5.39 -20.53
N ALA A 263 -21.77 -6.10 -21.17
CA ALA A 263 -20.50 -6.44 -20.58
C ALA A 263 -19.69 -5.19 -20.22
N MET A 264 -19.08 -5.21 -19.04
CA MET A 264 -18.16 -4.17 -18.60
C MET A 264 -16.73 -4.67 -18.74
N ASP A 265 -16.39 -5.78 -18.07
CA ASP A 265 -15.03 -6.29 -18.02
C ASP A 265 -14.98 -7.83 -18.00
N CYS A 266 -13.91 -8.39 -18.53
CA CYS A 266 -13.63 -9.81 -18.48
C CYS A 266 -12.12 -10.07 -18.30
N TRP A 267 -11.79 -10.96 -17.38
CA TRP A 267 -10.43 -11.35 -17.02
C TRP A 267 -10.31 -12.88 -16.96
N VAL A 268 -9.16 -13.39 -17.40
CA VAL A 268 -8.73 -14.76 -17.16
C VAL A 268 -7.50 -14.76 -16.27
N ALA A 269 -7.45 -15.72 -15.35
CA ALA A 269 -6.42 -15.83 -14.33
C ALA A 269 -5.87 -17.25 -14.26
N GLN A 270 -4.57 -17.36 -14.06
CA GLN A 270 -3.87 -18.60 -13.78
C GLN A 270 -3.40 -18.61 -12.32
N LEU A 271 -3.51 -19.76 -11.67
CA LEU A 271 -3.01 -19.95 -10.31
C LEU A 271 -1.47 -19.91 -10.26
N GLY A 272 -0.91 -19.19 -9.29
CA GLY A 272 0.52 -19.15 -9.05
C GLY A 272 1.03 -20.42 -8.35
N VAL A 273 2.32 -20.72 -8.56
CA VAL A 273 3.00 -21.83 -7.89
C VAL A 273 3.44 -21.38 -6.50
N VAL A 274 3.05 -22.14 -5.47
CA VAL A 274 3.51 -21.90 -4.10
C VAL A 274 4.91 -22.48 -3.97
N THR A 275 5.90 -21.61 -3.76
CA THR A 275 7.29 -22.03 -3.56
C THR A 275 7.59 -22.29 -2.08
N GLU A 276 8.71 -22.92 -1.77
CA GLU A 276 9.17 -23.09 -0.38
C GLU A 276 9.27 -21.75 0.37
N GLN A 277 9.70 -20.68 -0.32
CA GLN A 277 9.74 -19.34 0.27
C GLN A 277 8.36 -18.84 0.70
N HIS A 278 7.31 -19.11 -0.07
CA HIS A 278 5.93 -18.81 0.34
C HIS A 278 5.55 -19.55 1.62
N LEU A 279 5.91 -20.84 1.72
CA LEU A 279 5.59 -21.67 2.87
C LEU A 279 6.33 -21.21 4.13
N THR A 280 7.61 -20.86 4.01
CA THR A 280 8.43 -20.35 5.12
C THR A 280 7.89 -19.01 5.61
N ILE A 281 7.56 -18.07 4.72
CA ILE A 281 6.95 -16.78 5.09
C ILE A 281 5.62 -17.01 5.82
N ALA A 282 4.77 -17.91 5.30
CA ALA A 282 3.49 -18.24 5.90
C ALA A 282 3.59 -18.95 7.28
N GLN A 283 4.79 -19.29 7.74
CA GLN A 283 5.08 -19.87 9.06
C GLN A 283 5.89 -18.92 9.95
N SER A 284 6.18 -17.71 9.46
CA SER A 284 7.03 -16.74 10.13
C SER A 284 6.17 -15.62 10.70
N PRO A 285 5.95 -15.56 12.03
CA PRO A 285 5.12 -14.52 12.64
C PRO A 285 5.75 -13.12 12.57
N THR A 286 7.03 -13.04 12.23
CA THR A 286 7.78 -11.78 12.09
C THR A 286 8.94 -12.00 11.09
N LEU A 287 9.93 -11.10 11.06
CA LEU A 287 11.12 -11.22 10.23
C LEU A 287 11.79 -12.58 10.40
N ARG A 288 12.12 -13.21 9.28
CA ARG A 288 12.83 -14.48 9.26
C ARG A 288 14.28 -14.29 9.61
N LEU A 289 14.79 -15.15 10.49
CA LEU A 289 16.18 -15.19 10.87
C LEU A 289 16.83 -16.50 10.46
N GLU A 290 18.01 -16.42 9.88
CA GLU A 290 18.88 -17.56 9.62
C GLU A 290 20.28 -17.23 10.13
N SER A 291 20.79 -18.03 11.07
CA SER A 291 22.09 -17.80 11.72
C SER A 291 22.27 -16.35 12.24
N GLY A 292 21.20 -15.75 12.77
CA GLY A 292 21.20 -14.39 13.31
C GLY A 292 21.10 -13.26 12.28
N LYS A 293 21.01 -13.58 10.98
CA LYS A 293 20.81 -12.61 9.90
C LYS A 293 19.37 -12.59 9.43
N VAL A 294 18.87 -11.41 9.06
CA VAL A 294 17.53 -11.27 8.50
C VAL A 294 17.53 -11.80 7.08
N GLN A 295 16.58 -12.68 6.77
CA GLN A 295 16.38 -13.22 5.45
C GLN A 295 15.13 -12.57 4.86
N LEU A 296 15.30 -11.71 3.86
CA LEU A 296 14.19 -11.16 3.07
C LEU A 296 14.04 -11.90 1.75
N ALA A 297 12.83 -11.92 1.19
CA ALA A 297 12.58 -12.51 -0.11
C ALA A 297 13.27 -11.75 -1.25
N GLY A 298 13.71 -12.51 -2.26
CA GLY A 298 14.28 -11.94 -3.48
C GLY A 298 13.21 -11.31 -4.38
N GLU A 299 11.99 -11.84 -4.34
CA GLU A 299 10.86 -11.32 -5.10
C GLU A 299 10.17 -10.18 -4.33
N SER A 300 9.90 -9.07 -5.02
CA SER A 300 9.54 -7.80 -4.36
C SER A 300 8.19 -7.84 -3.66
N SER A 301 7.19 -8.61 -4.15
CA SER A 301 5.90 -8.70 -3.46
C SER A 301 6.01 -9.41 -2.12
N LEU A 302 6.73 -10.54 -2.06
CA LEU A 302 7.02 -11.25 -0.83
C LEU A 302 7.90 -10.43 0.11
N ARG A 303 8.91 -9.72 -0.41
CA ARG A 303 9.79 -8.86 0.40
C ARG A 303 9.00 -7.77 1.11
N ARG A 304 8.18 -7.02 0.36
CA ARG A 304 7.32 -5.97 0.91
C ARG A 304 6.39 -6.51 1.99
N ARG A 305 5.88 -7.74 1.81
CA ARG A 305 5.07 -8.43 2.81
C ARG A 305 5.80 -8.64 4.13
N GLU A 306 7.06 -9.09 4.09
CA GLU A 306 7.86 -9.38 5.28
C GLU A 306 8.21 -8.12 6.08
N ILE A 307 8.45 -6.99 5.40
CA ILE A 307 8.78 -5.72 6.05
C ILE A 307 7.56 -4.88 6.43
N SER A 308 6.39 -5.13 5.83
CA SER A 308 5.15 -4.37 6.08
C SER A 308 4.82 -4.21 7.57
N PRO A 309 4.99 -5.23 8.44
CA PRO A 309 4.65 -5.08 9.86
C PRO A 309 5.52 -4.06 10.62
N PHE A 310 6.64 -3.63 10.05
CA PHE A 310 7.57 -2.65 10.62
C PHE A 310 7.40 -1.25 10.02
N ILE A 311 6.44 -1.07 9.11
CA ILE A 311 6.17 0.18 8.42
C ILE A 311 4.86 0.76 8.94
N ILE A 312 4.90 2.04 9.33
CA ILE A 312 3.72 2.86 9.58
C ILE A 312 3.57 3.76 8.37
N ASP A 313 2.64 3.41 7.50
CA ASP A 313 2.36 4.14 6.27
C ASP A 313 1.27 5.18 6.47
N MET A 314 1.51 6.38 5.94
CA MET A 314 0.72 7.57 6.20
C MET A 314 0.43 8.34 4.92
N GLU A 315 -0.81 8.79 4.78
CA GLU A 315 -1.27 9.66 3.71
C GLU A 315 -1.11 11.14 4.09
N ASN A 316 -1.54 12.02 3.19
CA ASN A 316 -1.61 13.46 3.43
C ASN A 316 -2.31 13.79 4.77
N ASN A 317 -1.84 14.84 5.44
CA ASN A 317 -2.28 15.21 6.80
C ASN A 317 -1.89 14.20 7.91
N GLY A 318 -0.99 13.26 7.61
CA GLY A 318 -0.39 12.36 8.59
C GLY A 318 -1.31 11.25 9.10
N ARG A 319 -2.49 11.07 8.49
CA ARG A 319 -3.40 9.95 8.78
C ARG A 319 -2.81 8.63 8.26
N LEU A 320 -3.26 7.50 8.81
CA LEU A 320 -2.81 6.20 8.31
C LEU A 320 -3.35 5.94 6.90
N SER A 321 -2.46 5.50 6.01
CA SER A 321 -2.79 5.14 4.63
C SER A 321 -3.62 3.85 4.60
N ASN A 322 -4.69 3.87 3.81
CA ASN A 322 -5.57 2.72 3.57
C ASN A 322 -5.51 2.18 2.12
N THR A 323 -4.68 2.77 1.28
CA THR A 323 -4.50 2.45 -0.16
C THR A 323 -3.11 1.84 -0.41
N GLY A 324 -2.70 1.62 -1.65
CA GLY A 324 -1.30 1.27 -1.96
C GLY A 324 -0.85 -0.15 -1.59
N VAL A 325 0.45 -0.40 -1.67
CA VAL A 325 1.11 -1.69 -1.38
C VAL A 325 1.44 -1.87 0.11
N PHE A 326 1.76 -0.79 0.79
CA PHE A 326 1.81 -0.66 2.25
C PHE A 326 0.50 -0.04 2.74
N ARG A 327 0.12 -0.36 3.97
CA ARG A 327 -1.14 0.07 4.57
C ARG A 327 -1.05 -0.17 6.06
N THR A 328 -1.65 0.72 6.84
CA THR A 328 -1.59 0.60 8.29
C THR A 328 -2.96 0.87 8.92
N GLN A 329 -3.37 0.01 9.85
CA GLN A 329 -4.48 0.25 10.78
C GLN A 329 -3.96 0.44 12.21
N ASP A 330 -4.85 0.91 13.08
CA ASP A 330 -4.59 0.99 14.52
C ASP A 330 -4.11 -0.34 15.10
N SER A 331 -4.72 -1.47 14.70
CA SER A 331 -4.31 -2.81 15.13
C SER A 331 -2.89 -3.18 14.67
N ASP A 332 -2.45 -2.70 13.52
CA ASP A 332 -1.11 -2.97 12.99
C ASP A 332 -0.03 -2.22 13.82
N ILE A 333 -0.35 -1.01 14.28
CA ILE A 333 0.53 -0.25 15.18
C ILE A 333 0.59 -0.89 16.56
N GLU A 334 -0.56 -1.33 17.10
CA GLU A 334 -0.61 -2.07 18.35
C GLU A 334 0.21 -3.38 18.25
N ALA A 335 0.08 -4.10 17.14
CA ALA A 335 0.85 -5.29 16.80
C ALA A 335 2.36 -5.04 16.77
N LEU A 336 2.79 -3.96 16.13
CA LEU A 336 4.18 -3.56 16.00
C LEU A 336 4.87 -3.45 17.37
N VAL A 337 4.26 -2.70 18.30
CA VAL A 337 4.86 -2.40 19.61
C VAL A 337 4.55 -3.44 20.69
N THR A 338 3.73 -4.45 20.39
CA THR A 338 3.43 -5.56 21.29
C THR A 338 3.94 -6.88 20.72
N HIS A 339 3.29 -7.43 19.71
CA HIS A 339 3.62 -8.73 19.14
C HIS A 339 5.02 -8.76 18.49
N HIS A 340 5.32 -7.86 17.55
CA HIS A 340 6.59 -7.90 16.83
C HIS A 340 7.78 -7.51 17.71
N LEU A 341 7.63 -6.48 18.55
CA LEU A 341 8.64 -6.13 19.55
C LEU A 341 8.86 -7.27 20.55
N GLY A 342 7.79 -7.93 21.01
CA GLY A 342 7.88 -9.10 21.90
C GLY A 342 8.64 -10.26 21.27
N MET A 343 8.33 -10.60 20.01
CA MET A 343 9.04 -11.63 19.25
C MET A 343 10.51 -11.29 19.07
N ALA A 344 10.85 -10.04 18.76
CA ALA A 344 12.23 -9.58 18.63
C ALA A 344 13.00 -9.71 19.95
N ARG A 345 12.40 -9.28 21.08
CA ARG A 345 13.00 -9.44 22.41
C ARG A 345 13.30 -10.90 22.73
N THR A 346 12.34 -11.81 22.46
CA THR A 346 12.55 -13.25 22.63
C THR A 346 13.68 -13.77 21.74
N ALA A 347 13.69 -13.43 20.45
CA ALA A 347 14.72 -13.85 19.50
C ALA A 347 16.12 -13.35 19.89
N TRP A 348 16.22 -12.18 20.52
CA TRP A 348 17.47 -11.58 20.96
C TRP A 348 17.94 -12.04 22.35
N GLY A 349 17.14 -12.84 23.04
CA GLY A 349 17.41 -13.32 24.40
C GLY A 349 17.26 -12.26 25.48
N LEU A 350 16.44 -11.22 25.26
CA LEU A 350 16.21 -10.15 26.21
C LEU A 350 15.19 -10.57 27.27
N GLY A 351 15.58 -10.52 28.53
CA GLY A 351 14.71 -10.70 29.70
C GLY A 351 13.77 -9.52 29.90
N LYS A 352 12.85 -9.62 30.88
CA LYS A 352 11.85 -8.57 31.16
C LYS A 352 12.46 -7.19 31.46
N ASN A 353 13.63 -7.15 32.11
CA ASN A 353 14.25 -5.93 32.61
C ASN A 353 15.37 -5.38 31.72
N ASP A 354 15.67 -6.08 30.62
CA ASP A 354 16.74 -5.67 29.72
C ASP A 354 16.26 -4.52 28.81
N PRO A 355 17.10 -3.47 28.65
CA PRO A 355 16.75 -2.36 27.78
C PRO A 355 16.71 -2.80 26.32
N VAL A 356 15.89 -2.14 25.52
CA VAL A 356 15.82 -2.33 24.07
C VAL A 356 16.01 -1.02 23.34
N ASP A 357 16.80 -1.06 22.27
CA ASP A 357 16.94 0.04 21.33
C ASP A 357 15.83 -0.02 20.30
N ILE A 358 15.17 1.12 20.08
CA ILE A 358 14.14 1.27 19.06
C ILE A 358 14.54 2.43 18.17
N ALA A 359 14.76 2.15 16.89
CA ALA A 359 15.06 3.15 15.88
C ALA A 359 13.79 3.47 15.08
N ILE A 360 13.34 4.72 15.18
CA ILE A 360 12.27 5.27 14.36
C ILE A 360 12.93 5.95 13.17
N TYR A 361 12.78 5.37 11.98
CA TYR A 361 13.33 5.87 10.74
C TYR A 361 12.28 6.67 9.98
N ALA A 362 12.67 7.80 9.40
CA ALA A 362 11.84 8.67 8.59
C ALA A 362 12.58 8.98 7.28
N HIS A 363 12.03 8.56 6.14
CA HIS A 363 12.68 8.68 4.83
C HIS A 363 12.68 10.13 4.28
N GLY A 364 13.33 10.32 3.14
CA GLY A 364 13.36 11.61 2.45
C GLY A 364 12.03 12.02 1.84
N GLY A 365 11.94 13.25 1.35
CA GLY A 365 10.78 13.68 0.55
C GLY A 365 10.97 13.31 -0.92
N LEU A 366 9.87 13.31 -1.68
CA LEU A 366 9.82 13.02 -3.12
C LEU A 366 10.19 11.56 -3.47
N THR A 367 9.82 10.64 -2.60
CA THR A 367 10.06 9.20 -2.71
C THR A 367 8.74 8.51 -3.02
N SER A 368 8.72 7.65 -4.04
CA SER A 368 7.54 6.81 -4.34
C SER A 368 7.37 5.73 -3.26
N GLU A 369 6.16 5.17 -3.13
CA GLU A 369 5.91 4.06 -2.22
C GLU A 369 6.86 2.87 -2.47
N ASP A 370 7.13 2.55 -3.73
CA ASP A 370 8.04 1.47 -4.12
C ASP A 370 9.49 1.78 -3.70
N ASP A 371 9.98 3.00 -3.93
CA ASP A 371 11.35 3.40 -3.54
C ASP A 371 11.51 3.42 -2.01
N ALA A 372 10.51 3.94 -1.29
CA ALA A 372 10.51 3.94 0.17
C ALA A 372 10.49 2.50 0.73
N GLY A 373 9.79 1.58 0.06
CA GLY A 373 9.81 0.16 0.36
C GLY A 373 11.19 -0.49 0.17
N GLU A 374 11.95 -0.09 -0.85
CA GLU A 374 13.32 -0.57 -1.06
C GLU A 374 14.29 0.01 -0.02
N THR A 375 14.15 1.29 0.37
CA THR A 375 14.91 1.86 1.49
C THR A 375 14.61 1.12 2.80
N ALA A 376 13.32 0.85 3.07
CA ALA A 376 12.90 0.07 4.24
C ALA A 376 13.49 -1.35 4.22
N ALA A 377 13.53 -2.00 3.04
CA ALA A 377 14.15 -3.31 2.87
C ALA A 377 15.67 -3.34 3.12
N LYS A 378 16.36 -2.20 3.09
CA LYS A 378 17.78 -2.08 3.46
C LYS A 378 17.94 -1.80 4.96
N TRP A 379 17.22 -0.81 5.48
CA TRP A 379 17.38 -0.33 6.87
C TRP A 379 16.78 -1.27 7.92
N ILE A 380 15.62 -1.89 7.65
CA ILE A 380 14.98 -2.81 8.61
C ILE A 380 15.90 -3.98 8.95
N PRO A 381 16.45 -4.74 7.99
CA PRO A 381 17.44 -5.78 8.27
C PRO A 381 18.67 -5.25 9.00
N ALA A 382 19.25 -4.14 8.54
CA ALA A 382 20.50 -3.60 9.08
C ALA A 382 20.38 -3.23 10.58
N LEU A 383 19.25 -2.65 10.97
CA LEU A 383 18.94 -2.33 12.37
C LEU A 383 18.64 -3.61 13.18
N TYR A 384 17.79 -4.48 12.65
CA TYR A 384 17.32 -5.67 13.36
C TYR A 384 18.47 -6.65 13.67
N GLU A 385 19.41 -6.84 12.74
CA GLU A 385 20.60 -7.67 12.94
C GLU A 385 21.51 -7.16 14.06
N GLN A 386 21.44 -5.86 14.37
CA GLN A 386 22.17 -5.24 15.48
C GLN A 386 21.36 -5.17 16.77
N LYS A 387 20.23 -5.89 16.84
CA LYS A 387 19.28 -5.91 17.97
C LYS A 387 18.65 -4.54 18.25
N ILE A 388 18.50 -3.73 17.21
CA ILE A 388 17.78 -2.45 17.24
C ILE A 388 16.43 -2.68 16.57
N PHE A 389 15.34 -2.44 17.28
CA PHE A 389 14.00 -2.66 16.74
C PHE A 389 13.62 -1.54 15.77
N PRO A 390 13.39 -1.84 14.48
CA PRO A 390 13.10 -0.81 13.50
C PRO A 390 11.60 -0.47 13.48
N ILE A 391 11.30 0.82 13.41
CA ILE A 391 9.98 1.36 13.07
C ILE A 391 10.19 2.33 11.92
N PHE A 392 9.65 2.02 10.75
CA PHE A 392 9.84 2.83 9.55
C PHE A 392 8.58 3.67 9.31
N LEU A 393 8.70 4.98 9.43
CA LEU A 393 7.65 5.93 9.08
C LEU A 393 7.71 6.17 7.57
N MET A 394 6.69 5.68 6.87
CA MET A 394 6.47 5.91 5.45
C MET A 394 5.39 6.97 5.29
N TRP A 395 5.60 7.92 4.38
CA TRP A 395 4.56 8.88 4.03
C TRP A 395 4.60 9.23 2.55
N GLU A 396 3.41 9.34 1.98
CA GLU A 396 3.31 9.64 0.56
C GLU A 396 3.83 11.05 0.24
N THR A 397 4.70 11.10 -0.77
CA THR A 397 5.15 12.34 -1.40
C THR A 397 4.98 12.25 -2.92
N ASP A 398 3.87 11.65 -3.36
CA ASP A 398 3.47 11.46 -4.77
C ASP A 398 3.23 12.77 -5.56
N LEU A 399 3.75 13.89 -5.05
CA LEU A 399 3.80 15.19 -5.72
C LEU A 399 4.84 15.24 -6.84
N TRP A 400 5.82 14.32 -6.88
CA TRP A 400 6.89 14.33 -7.88
C TRP A 400 6.46 13.84 -9.27
N SER A 401 5.58 12.83 -9.35
CA SER A 401 4.98 12.38 -10.61
C SER A 401 4.08 13.46 -11.24
N THR A 402 3.47 14.29 -10.39
CA THR A 402 2.70 15.47 -10.80
C THR A 402 3.62 16.60 -11.29
N LEU A 403 4.86 16.66 -10.77
CA LEU A 403 5.87 17.64 -11.14
C LEU A 403 6.52 17.34 -12.50
N THR A 404 6.87 16.08 -12.79
CA THR A 404 7.43 15.71 -14.10
C THR A 404 6.48 16.06 -15.23
N GLY A 405 5.18 15.78 -15.06
CA GLY A 405 4.16 16.17 -16.04
C GLY A 405 4.05 17.68 -16.25
N ARG A 406 4.09 18.49 -15.18
CA ARG A 406 3.98 19.96 -15.26
C ARG A 406 5.27 20.65 -15.71
N LEU A 407 6.44 20.08 -15.42
CA LEU A 407 7.73 20.64 -15.78
C LEU A 407 8.13 20.28 -17.22
N GLU A 408 7.80 19.08 -17.71
CA GLU A 408 8.00 18.72 -19.13
C GLU A 408 7.36 19.74 -20.07
N ASP A 409 6.18 20.27 -19.71
CA ASP A 409 5.49 21.29 -20.48
C ASP A 409 6.20 22.65 -20.47
N ILE A 410 6.88 23.00 -19.37
CA ILE A 410 7.70 24.21 -19.27
C ILE A 410 8.99 24.06 -20.09
N PHE A 411 9.56 22.85 -20.14
CA PHE A 411 10.79 22.55 -20.89
C PHE A 411 10.57 22.44 -22.41
N LYS A 412 9.39 22.02 -22.87
CA LYS A 412 9.02 22.03 -24.30
C LYS A 412 8.96 23.44 -24.91
N GLY A 413 8.90 24.49 -24.07
CA GLY A 413 8.80 25.89 -24.50
C GLY A 413 10.12 26.68 -24.60
N GLN A 414 11.30 26.08 -24.38
CA GLN A 414 12.56 26.83 -24.36
C GLN A 414 13.48 26.60 -25.58
N PRO A 415 14.00 27.67 -26.22
CA PRO A 415 15.06 27.55 -27.21
C PRO A 415 16.40 27.21 -26.54
N ARG A 416 17.08 26.16 -27.04
CA ARG A 416 18.43 25.78 -26.61
C ARG A 416 19.44 26.88 -26.97
N PRO A 417 20.20 27.44 -26.01
CA PRO A 417 21.28 28.36 -26.33
C PRO A 417 22.49 27.59 -26.85
N THR A 418 23.00 28.01 -28.00
CA THR A 418 24.31 27.66 -28.55
C THR A 418 25.38 28.59 -27.98
N GLY A 419 26.51 28.04 -27.50
CA GLY A 419 27.76 28.80 -27.29
C GLY A 419 28.33 28.74 -25.87
N GLY A 420 29.62 28.39 -25.77
CA GLY A 420 30.33 28.12 -24.52
C GLY A 420 30.98 29.34 -23.84
N PHE A 421 30.83 29.39 -22.51
CA PHE A 421 31.74 29.92 -21.49
C PHE A 421 31.36 29.17 -20.20
N LEU A 422 32.10 28.11 -19.87
CA LEU A 422 31.52 26.92 -19.21
C LEU A 422 31.12 27.06 -17.73
N ASP A 423 31.60 28.05 -16.97
CA ASP A 423 31.28 28.13 -15.52
C ASP A 423 30.44 29.35 -15.12
N GLY A 424 30.70 30.54 -15.66
CA GLY A 424 29.86 31.73 -15.42
C GLY A 424 28.44 31.59 -15.96
N ALA A 425 28.27 30.89 -17.09
CA ALA A 425 26.95 30.61 -17.67
C ALA A 425 26.13 29.59 -16.85
N LYS A 426 26.80 28.63 -16.19
CA LYS A 426 26.12 27.65 -15.31
C LYS A 426 25.56 28.32 -14.06
N ILE A 427 26.33 29.19 -13.42
CA ILE A 427 25.90 29.93 -12.22
C ILE A 427 24.68 30.80 -12.56
N TRP A 428 24.74 31.55 -13.66
CA TRP A 428 23.62 32.37 -14.12
C TRP A 428 22.37 31.54 -14.50
N LEU A 429 22.56 30.38 -15.13
CA LEU A 429 21.46 29.47 -15.47
C LEU A 429 20.79 28.89 -14.21
N ASN A 430 21.58 28.47 -13.21
CA ASN A 430 21.09 27.98 -11.93
C ASN A 430 20.27 29.07 -11.21
N GLU A 431 20.77 30.30 -11.10
CA GLU A 431 20.05 31.41 -10.46
C GLU A 431 18.73 31.76 -11.17
N ARG A 432 18.70 31.63 -12.51
CA ARG A 432 17.49 31.87 -13.30
C ARG A 432 16.47 30.73 -13.15
N LEU A 433 16.92 29.48 -13.10
CA LEU A 433 16.09 28.31 -12.80
C LEU A 433 15.53 28.39 -11.38
N GLU A 434 16.34 28.76 -10.39
CA GLU A 434 15.90 28.98 -9.00
C GLU A 434 14.74 29.99 -8.93
N LYS A 435 14.81 31.10 -9.67
CA LYS A 435 13.71 32.09 -9.72
C LYS A 435 12.46 31.56 -10.43
N LEU A 436 12.63 30.74 -11.46
CA LEU A 436 11.52 30.19 -12.26
C LEU A 436 10.78 29.06 -11.52
N LEU A 437 11.53 28.21 -10.81
CA LEU A 437 11.00 27.09 -10.03
C LEU A 437 10.41 27.54 -8.67
N ALA A 438 10.68 28.77 -8.23
CA ALA A 438 10.27 29.25 -6.91
C ALA A 438 8.76 29.08 -6.67
N ARG A 439 7.89 29.48 -7.59
CA ARG A 439 6.43 29.38 -7.41
C ARG A 439 5.90 27.94 -7.40
N PRO A 440 6.11 27.12 -8.45
CA PRO A 440 5.61 25.75 -8.47
C PRO A 440 6.29 24.90 -7.39
N GLY A 441 7.60 25.04 -7.20
CA GLY A 441 8.34 24.26 -6.22
C GLY A 441 8.05 24.66 -4.76
N THR A 442 7.76 25.93 -4.47
CA THR A 442 7.31 26.34 -3.11
C THR A 442 6.01 25.65 -2.71
N ALA A 443 5.07 25.45 -3.64
CA ALA A 443 3.80 24.79 -3.33
C ALA A 443 4.02 23.34 -2.90
N ILE A 444 4.74 22.55 -3.72
CA ILE A 444 5.09 21.15 -3.39
C ILE A 444 5.90 21.08 -2.09
N TRP A 445 6.92 21.92 -1.95
CA TRP A 445 7.76 21.93 -0.75
C TRP A 445 6.97 22.30 0.51
N SER A 446 6.02 23.24 0.40
CA SER A 446 5.15 23.62 1.52
C SER A 446 4.22 22.50 1.92
N GLU A 447 3.61 21.80 0.95
CA GLU A 447 2.76 20.63 1.19
C GLU A 447 3.56 19.50 1.87
N MET A 448 4.77 19.23 1.38
CA MET A 448 5.66 18.22 1.97
C MET A 448 6.02 18.56 3.43
N LYS A 449 6.31 19.82 3.74
CA LYS A 449 6.52 20.27 5.13
C LYS A 449 5.26 20.14 5.99
N GLN A 450 4.09 20.47 5.44
CA GLN A 450 2.82 20.31 6.13
C GLN A 450 2.53 18.84 6.44
N ASN A 451 2.84 17.92 5.51
CA ASN A 451 2.72 16.49 5.74
C ASN A 451 3.69 16.00 6.82
N ALA A 452 4.96 16.39 6.75
CA ALA A 452 5.97 16.07 7.77
C ALA A 452 5.55 16.55 9.16
N ASP A 453 4.97 17.75 9.25
CA ASP A 453 4.40 18.29 10.48
C ASP A 453 3.17 17.49 10.96
N ALA A 454 2.28 17.16 10.03
CA ALA A 454 1.01 16.52 10.32
C ALA A 454 1.16 15.10 10.88
N ILE A 455 2.26 14.39 10.60
CA ILE A 455 2.53 13.02 11.09
C ILE A 455 2.54 12.91 12.63
N SER A 456 2.82 13.99 13.35
CA SER A 456 2.75 14.01 14.82
C SER A 456 1.80 15.05 15.40
N ASN A 457 1.00 15.72 14.56
CA ASN A 457 0.23 16.91 14.98
C ASN A 457 -1.10 16.59 15.67
N THR A 458 -1.84 15.59 15.19
CA THR A 458 -3.21 15.33 15.63
C THR A 458 -3.36 13.97 16.31
N ALA A 459 -4.50 13.76 16.98
CA ALA A 459 -4.87 12.48 17.56
C ALA A 459 -4.92 11.33 16.54
N GLU A 460 -5.24 11.64 15.28
CA GLU A 460 -5.36 10.67 14.20
C GLU A 460 -4.05 10.47 13.43
N SER A 461 -3.00 11.23 13.77
CA SER A 461 -1.74 11.14 13.08
C SER A 461 -0.97 9.87 13.45
N GLY A 462 -0.31 9.23 12.49
CA GLY A 462 0.38 7.95 12.70
C GLY A 462 1.44 7.99 13.81
N GLY A 463 2.20 9.07 13.94
CA GLY A 463 3.16 9.25 15.04
C GLY A 463 2.50 9.38 16.42
N MET A 464 1.31 9.99 16.50
CA MET A 464 0.55 10.09 17.75
C MET A 464 -0.13 8.75 18.11
N LYS A 465 -0.62 8.02 17.11
CA LYS A 465 -1.15 6.66 17.27
C LYS A 465 -0.05 5.71 17.74
N LEU A 466 1.15 5.79 17.17
CA LEU A 466 2.34 5.08 17.67
C LEU A 466 2.62 5.42 19.13
N TYR A 467 2.68 6.70 19.49
CA TYR A 467 2.88 7.14 20.87
C TYR A 467 1.87 6.50 21.83
N ARG A 468 0.58 6.53 21.50
CA ARG A 468 -0.50 5.94 22.32
C ARG A 468 -0.43 4.42 22.37
N ALA A 469 -0.09 3.75 21.27
CA ALA A 469 0.13 2.31 21.25
C ALA A 469 1.30 1.92 22.17
N CYS A 470 2.40 2.68 22.14
CA CYS A 470 3.51 2.50 23.07
C CYS A 470 3.03 2.64 24.52
N GLN A 471 2.22 3.65 24.87
CA GLN A 471 1.70 3.81 26.24
C GLN A 471 0.88 2.60 26.73
N ARG A 472 0.23 1.87 25.82
CA ARG A 472 -0.55 0.65 26.13
C ARG A 472 0.31 -0.61 26.13
N SER A 473 1.48 -0.57 25.51
CA SER A 473 2.37 -1.73 25.39
C SER A 473 3.05 -2.07 26.71
N PRO A 474 3.08 -3.36 27.11
CA PRO A 474 3.80 -3.77 28.31
C PRO A 474 5.31 -3.51 28.23
N TYR A 475 5.87 -3.37 27.02
CA TYR A 475 7.30 -3.12 26.81
C TYR A 475 7.72 -1.66 27.03
N PHE A 476 6.76 -0.75 27.16
CA PHE A 476 6.99 0.68 27.40
C PHE A 476 6.50 1.13 28.78
N ALA A 477 6.04 0.20 29.62
CA ALA A 477 5.60 0.51 30.99
C ALA A 477 6.71 1.12 31.86
N ASP A 478 7.97 0.77 31.59
CA ASP A 478 9.16 1.40 32.16
C ASP A 478 10.00 2.00 31.04
N LEU A 479 9.82 3.31 30.80
CA LEU A 479 10.56 4.04 29.76
C LEU A 479 12.08 4.06 29.99
N SER A 480 12.58 3.78 31.20
CA SER A 480 14.02 3.64 31.44
C SER A 480 14.64 2.43 30.74
N LYS A 481 13.80 1.49 30.28
CA LYS A 481 14.18 0.29 29.53
C LYS A 481 14.00 0.44 28.03
N VAL A 482 13.61 1.62 27.55
CA VAL A 482 13.44 1.88 26.12
C VAL A 482 14.38 3.02 25.72
N ARG A 483 15.30 2.72 24.80
CA ARG A 483 16.19 3.73 24.20
C ARG A 483 15.64 4.07 22.83
N LEU A 484 15.11 5.29 22.69
CA LEU A 484 14.57 5.78 21.42
C LEU A 484 15.65 6.47 20.61
N HIS A 485 15.76 6.09 19.35
CA HIS A 485 16.68 6.67 18.38
C HIS A 485 15.87 7.16 17.18
N LEU A 486 16.09 8.40 16.77
CA LEU A 486 15.48 8.95 15.55
C LEU A 486 16.51 8.93 14.42
N VAL A 487 16.10 8.51 13.22
CA VAL A 487 16.93 8.54 12.02
C VAL A 487 16.13 9.22 10.91
N GLY A 488 16.54 10.42 10.52
CA GLY A 488 15.83 11.22 9.51
C GLY A 488 16.72 11.56 8.33
N HIS A 489 16.35 11.10 7.13
CA HIS A 489 16.98 11.54 5.89
C HIS A 489 16.22 12.72 5.28
N SER A 490 16.91 13.75 4.80
CA SER A 490 16.29 14.83 4.02
C SER A 490 15.05 15.42 4.73
N ALA A 491 13.86 15.31 4.14
CA ALA A 491 12.59 15.77 4.72
C ALA A 491 12.21 15.06 6.03
N GLY A 492 12.67 13.82 6.26
CA GLY A 492 12.48 13.11 7.52
C GLY A 492 13.10 13.84 8.73
N SER A 493 14.08 14.71 8.51
CA SER A 493 14.57 15.62 9.57
C SER A 493 13.54 16.67 10.02
N ILE A 494 12.63 17.09 9.13
CA ILE A 494 11.53 18.02 9.45
C ILE A 494 10.52 17.31 10.34
N LEU A 495 10.11 16.10 9.93
CA LEU A 495 9.22 15.24 10.70
C LEU A 495 9.80 15.00 12.10
N HIS A 496 11.05 14.55 12.18
CA HIS A 496 11.65 14.24 13.48
C HIS A 496 11.86 15.48 14.35
N SER A 497 12.07 16.66 13.77
CA SER A 497 12.09 17.91 14.53
C SER A 497 10.75 18.15 15.25
N HIS A 498 9.63 17.92 14.57
CA HIS A 498 8.30 17.97 15.18
C HIS A 498 8.06 16.85 16.20
N VAL A 499 8.52 15.62 15.94
CA VAL A 499 8.44 14.51 16.91
C VAL A 499 9.22 14.82 18.19
N VAL A 500 10.44 15.35 18.08
CA VAL A 500 11.25 15.76 19.23
C VAL A 500 10.51 16.78 20.08
N HIS A 501 9.93 17.80 19.44
CA HIS A 501 9.18 18.84 20.14
C HIS A 501 7.90 18.29 20.80
N ARG A 502 7.03 17.65 20.03
CA ARG A 502 5.70 17.24 20.48
C ARG A 502 5.73 16.02 21.40
N LEU A 503 6.37 14.94 20.97
CA LEU A 503 6.41 13.69 21.75
C LEU A 503 7.40 13.81 22.91
N GLY A 504 8.48 14.58 22.73
CA GLY A 504 9.35 14.97 23.85
C GLY A 504 8.68 15.89 24.86
N GLY A 505 7.69 16.69 24.44
CA GLY A 505 6.79 17.44 25.31
C GLY A 505 5.86 16.54 26.14
N GLN A 506 5.56 15.33 25.66
CA GLN A 506 4.71 14.35 26.34
C GLN A 506 5.48 13.31 27.19
N GLY A 507 6.81 13.41 27.25
CA GLY A 507 7.64 12.59 28.14
C GLY A 507 8.59 11.62 27.45
N TRP A 508 8.58 11.54 26.11
CA TRP A 508 9.63 10.81 25.40
C TRP A 508 11.00 11.48 25.57
N THR A 509 12.03 10.66 25.66
CA THR A 509 13.43 11.07 25.63
C THR A 509 14.15 10.27 24.55
N PHE A 510 15.15 10.87 23.93
CA PHE A 510 15.84 10.33 22.77
C PHE A 510 17.31 10.14 23.11
N GLU A 511 17.76 8.89 23.03
CA GLU A 511 19.15 8.52 23.27
C GLU A 511 20.05 9.05 22.13
N SER A 512 19.54 9.06 20.89
CA SER A 512 20.17 9.79 19.78
C SER A 512 19.17 10.30 18.77
N VAL A 513 19.46 11.44 18.15
CA VAL A 513 18.81 11.93 16.94
C VAL A 513 19.85 12.02 15.83
N ASN A 514 19.65 11.27 14.75
CA ASN A 514 20.60 11.12 13.65
C ASN A 514 19.98 11.67 12.36
N PHE A 515 20.50 12.79 11.86
CA PHE A 515 20.03 13.40 10.62
C PHE A 515 21.04 13.19 9.49
N MET A 516 20.53 12.80 8.32
CA MET A 516 21.31 12.61 7.10
C MET A 516 20.82 13.59 6.04
N ALA A 517 21.71 14.47 5.57
CA ALA A 517 21.39 15.60 4.71
C ALA A 517 20.10 16.36 5.11
N PRO A 518 20.01 16.88 6.36
CA PRO A 518 18.76 17.39 6.89
C PRO A 518 18.20 18.57 6.08
N ALA A 519 16.99 18.42 5.56
CA ALA A 519 16.29 19.46 4.84
C ALA A 519 15.48 20.41 5.76
N VAL A 520 15.53 20.20 7.08
CA VAL A 520 14.91 21.09 8.06
C VAL A 520 15.55 22.48 8.03
N ARG A 521 14.71 23.51 8.11
CA ARG A 521 15.18 24.88 8.27
C ARG A 521 15.88 25.06 9.61
N VAL A 522 16.89 25.92 9.64
CA VAL A 522 17.62 26.24 10.87
C VAL A 522 16.70 26.82 11.94
N ASP A 523 15.77 27.71 11.57
CA ASP A 523 14.83 28.34 12.52
C ASP A 523 13.94 27.31 13.23
N LEU A 524 13.38 26.37 12.47
CA LEU A 524 12.56 25.29 13.00
C LEU A 524 13.38 24.36 13.90
N PHE A 525 14.62 24.03 13.51
CA PHE A 525 15.52 23.23 14.34
C PHE A 525 15.87 23.93 15.67
N GLU A 526 16.11 25.24 15.64
CA GLU A 526 16.35 26.07 16.82
C GLU A 526 15.15 26.13 17.76
N GLU A 527 13.93 26.14 17.21
CA GLU A 527 12.70 26.14 17.98
C GLU A 527 12.39 24.77 18.62
N THR A 528 12.68 23.70 17.89
CA THR A 528 12.16 22.36 18.23
C THR A 528 13.20 21.44 18.88
N VAL A 529 14.41 21.35 18.31
CA VAL A 529 15.42 20.36 18.71
C VAL A 529 16.44 20.96 19.67
N VAL A 530 16.89 22.21 19.45
CA VAL A 530 17.88 22.85 20.34
C VAL A 530 17.44 22.91 21.81
N PRO A 531 16.17 23.23 22.17
CA PRO A 531 15.72 23.19 23.56
C PRO A 531 15.75 21.77 24.14
N ALA A 532 15.48 20.75 23.31
CA ALA A 532 15.54 19.35 23.72
C ALA A 532 16.98 18.87 23.98
N ILE A 533 17.95 19.35 23.21
CA ILE A 533 19.39 19.11 23.46
C ILE A 533 19.79 19.76 24.79
N LYS A 534 19.47 21.04 24.98
CA LYS A 534 19.84 21.79 26.20
C LYS A 534 19.25 21.21 27.48
N SER A 535 18.03 20.67 27.41
CA SER A 535 17.35 20.04 28.54
C SER A 535 17.77 18.58 28.77
N GLY A 536 18.61 18.00 27.91
CA GLY A 536 19.03 16.60 27.99
C GLY A 536 17.97 15.60 27.51
N LYS A 537 16.84 16.06 26.96
CA LYS A 537 15.82 15.20 26.33
C LYS A 537 16.35 14.54 25.07
N VAL A 538 17.23 15.22 24.33
CA VAL A 538 18.06 14.63 23.28
C VAL A 538 19.47 14.50 23.84
N LYS A 539 19.92 13.26 24.07
CA LYS A 539 21.24 13.03 24.69
C LYS A 539 22.39 13.22 23.72
N ARG A 540 22.21 12.81 22.47
CA ARG A 540 23.19 12.96 21.37
C ARG A 540 22.47 13.41 20.10
N PHE A 541 22.98 14.45 19.44
CA PHE A 541 22.54 14.85 18.11
C PHE A 541 23.69 14.66 17.12
N ASN A 542 23.38 13.97 16.03
CA ASN A 542 24.34 13.51 15.03
C ASN A 542 23.87 13.98 13.65
N GLN A 543 24.73 14.66 12.88
CA GLN A 543 24.39 15.13 11.53
C GLN A 543 25.44 14.72 10.49
N PHE A 544 24.98 14.06 9.43
CA PHE A 544 25.74 13.78 8.22
C PHE A 544 25.31 14.77 7.13
N HIS A 545 26.26 15.39 6.44
CA HIS A 545 25.98 16.32 5.35
C HIS A 545 27.15 16.37 4.36
N LEU A 546 26.92 16.79 3.12
CA LEU A 546 28.00 16.98 2.16
C LEU A 546 28.80 18.24 2.47
N SER A 547 30.07 18.26 2.07
CA SER A 547 30.84 19.51 2.05
C SER A 547 30.19 20.52 1.10
N ASP A 548 30.39 21.82 1.36
CA ASP A 548 29.79 22.86 0.52
C ASP A 548 30.24 22.76 -0.96
N ASP A 549 31.49 22.33 -1.22
CA ASP A 549 31.98 22.09 -2.57
C ASP A 549 31.24 20.96 -3.30
N MET A 550 30.87 19.90 -2.56
CA MET A 550 30.09 18.77 -3.10
C MET A 550 28.64 19.15 -3.32
N GLU A 551 28.02 19.84 -2.38
CA GLU A 551 26.66 20.38 -2.53
C GLU A 551 26.53 21.29 -3.78
N GLN A 552 27.55 22.09 -4.08
CA GLN A 552 27.57 22.96 -5.27
C GLN A 552 27.77 22.21 -6.60
N LYS A 553 28.25 20.96 -6.56
CA LYS A 553 28.55 20.12 -7.73
C LYS A 553 27.65 18.90 -7.84
N ASP A 554 26.70 18.74 -6.94
CA ASP A 554 25.79 17.61 -6.89
C ASP A 554 24.87 17.58 -8.14
N PRO A 555 24.98 16.55 -8.99
CA PRO A 555 24.21 16.44 -10.22
C PRO A 555 22.80 15.89 -10.01
N THR A 556 22.35 15.61 -8.78
CA THR A 556 21.06 14.95 -8.48
C THR A 556 19.88 15.61 -9.22
N CYS A 557 19.83 16.94 -9.26
CA CYS A 557 18.76 17.67 -9.93
C CYS A 557 19.01 17.90 -11.43
N LYS A 558 20.17 17.53 -11.98
CA LYS A 558 20.57 17.86 -13.36
C LYS A 558 19.78 17.10 -14.43
N PRO A 559 19.53 15.78 -14.33
CA PRO A 559 18.74 15.05 -15.32
C PRO A 559 17.29 15.55 -15.43
N ILE A 560 16.75 16.07 -14.33
CA ILE A 560 15.32 16.39 -14.19
C ILE A 560 15.06 17.88 -14.41
N LEU A 561 15.92 18.75 -13.86
CA LEU A 561 15.70 20.20 -13.81
C LEU A 561 16.79 21.00 -14.55
N GLY A 562 17.83 20.35 -15.07
CA GLY A 562 19.02 21.03 -15.58
C GLY A 562 19.79 21.79 -14.49
N TYR A 563 19.43 21.61 -13.22
CA TYR A 563 20.02 22.28 -12.06
C TYR A 563 21.26 21.52 -11.59
N SER A 564 22.37 22.23 -11.42
CA SER A 564 23.70 21.61 -11.23
C SER A 564 24.25 21.69 -9.80
N ARG A 565 23.42 22.13 -8.84
CA ARG A 565 23.68 22.03 -7.41
C ARG A 565 22.70 21.03 -6.78
N SER A 566 22.90 20.72 -5.52
CA SER A 566 22.08 19.78 -4.76
C SER A 566 20.62 20.22 -4.60
N LEU A 567 19.79 19.25 -4.23
CA LEU A 567 18.40 19.52 -3.86
C LEU A 567 18.29 20.49 -2.68
N LEU A 568 19.18 20.42 -1.69
CA LEU A 568 19.15 21.34 -0.55
C LEU A 568 19.47 22.78 -0.95
N TYR A 569 20.36 22.98 -1.93
CA TYR A 569 20.59 24.31 -2.51
C TYR A 569 19.35 24.85 -3.21
N LEU A 570 18.65 24.00 -3.97
CA LEU A 570 17.39 24.38 -4.61
C LEU A 570 16.34 24.75 -3.55
N VAL A 571 16.18 23.93 -2.51
CA VAL A 571 15.27 24.21 -1.38
C VAL A 571 15.61 25.55 -0.74
N SER A 572 16.87 25.74 -0.38
CA SER A 572 17.37 26.93 0.31
C SER A 572 17.20 28.21 -0.51
N GLN A 573 17.49 28.20 -1.82
CA GLN A 573 17.47 29.41 -2.65
C GLN A 573 16.12 29.70 -3.30
N SER A 574 15.28 28.68 -3.49
CA SER A 574 14.08 28.79 -4.34
C SER A 574 12.79 28.37 -3.64
N LEU A 575 12.78 27.19 -2.99
CA LEU A 575 11.53 26.55 -2.57
C LEU A 575 10.94 27.11 -1.26
N GLU A 576 11.71 27.91 -0.53
CA GLU A 576 11.22 28.67 0.63
C GLU A 576 10.66 30.04 0.19
N GLN A 577 9.57 30.01 -0.61
CA GLN A 577 8.86 31.21 -1.08
C GLN A 577 9.74 32.15 -1.92
N GLY A 578 10.74 31.60 -2.63
CA GLY A 578 11.72 32.39 -3.40
C GLY A 578 12.67 33.24 -2.55
N ARG A 579 12.79 32.95 -1.25
CA ARG A 579 13.73 33.62 -0.34
C ARG A 579 14.85 32.66 0.03
N SER A 580 16.09 33.16 0.00
CA SER A 580 17.25 32.45 0.51
C SER A 580 17.05 32.15 2.00
N THR A 581 16.94 30.88 2.34
CA THR A 581 16.56 30.41 3.67
C THR A 581 17.58 29.40 4.18
N PRO A 582 18.14 29.59 5.40
CA PRO A 582 19.10 28.66 5.96
C PRO A 582 18.51 27.26 6.19
N ILE A 583 19.10 26.26 5.54
CA ILE A 583 18.77 24.84 5.70
C ILE A 583 19.89 24.15 6.48
N LEU A 584 19.53 23.34 7.47
CA LEU A 584 20.46 22.74 8.43
C LEU A 584 21.51 21.84 7.77
N GLY A 585 21.13 21.11 6.72
CA GLY A 585 22.01 20.18 6.01
C GLY A 585 23.09 20.84 5.16
N LEU A 586 23.02 22.15 4.92
CA LEU A 586 24.09 22.86 4.22
C LEU A 586 25.19 23.26 5.21
N GLU A 587 26.40 22.73 5.03
CA GLU A 587 27.58 22.91 5.91
C GLU A 587 27.76 24.37 6.37
N LYS A 588 27.68 25.31 5.42
CA LYS A 588 27.85 26.74 5.69
C LYS A 588 26.85 27.30 6.70
N TYR A 589 25.59 26.85 6.65
CA TYR A 589 24.54 27.34 7.55
C TYR A 589 24.59 26.64 8.90
N PHE A 590 24.96 25.36 8.94
CA PHE A 590 25.24 24.67 10.20
C PHE A 590 26.38 25.37 10.96
N ASN A 591 27.50 25.63 10.29
CA ASN A 591 28.68 26.24 10.89
C ASN A 591 28.39 27.67 11.39
N ASP A 592 27.71 28.50 10.59
CA ASP A 592 27.37 29.87 10.96
C ASP A 592 26.35 29.93 12.12
N LYS A 593 25.27 29.14 12.03
CA LYS A 593 24.11 29.29 12.91
C LYS A 593 24.09 28.34 14.11
N ILE A 594 24.58 27.11 13.99
CA ILE A 594 24.44 26.08 15.02
C ILE A 594 25.77 25.80 15.73
N ALA A 595 26.87 25.59 14.99
CA ALA A 595 28.17 25.29 15.59
C ALA A 595 28.64 26.43 16.52
N SER A 596 28.38 27.68 16.14
CA SER A 596 28.68 28.88 16.93
C SER A 596 28.02 28.92 18.32
N LYS A 597 26.97 28.12 18.55
CA LYS A 597 26.27 28.03 19.84
C LYS A 597 26.95 27.10 20.85
N ASN A 598 27.96 26.31 20.44
CA ASN A 598 28.69 25.36 21.30
C ASN A 598 27.76 24.45 22.12
N LEU A 599 26.74 23.90 21.46
CA LEU A 599 25.78 22.99 22.12
C LEU A 599 26.49 21.70 22.56
N PRO A 600 26.18 21.16 23.76
CA PRO A 600 26.77 19.90 24.20
C PRO A 600 26.23 18.73 23.35
N ASN A 601 27.06 17.70 23.16
CA ASN A 601 26.67 16.44 22.52
C ASN A 601 26.11 16.58 21.10
N VAL A 602 26.58 17.58 20.35
CA VAL A 602 26.30 17.78 18.93
C VAL A 602 27.52 17.36 18.13
N TYR A 603 27.35 16.44 17.19
CA TYR A 603 28.41 15.88 16.36
C TYR A 603 28.03 15.95 14.89
N THR A 604 29.01 16.29 14.04
CA THR A 604 28.82 16.38 12.59
C THR A 604 29.87 15.60 11.82
N TRP A 605 29.47 15.06 10.67
CA TRP A 605 30.33 14.37 9.72
C TRP A 605 30.11 14.92 8.32
N THR A 606 31.17 15.48 7.76
CA THR A 606 31.18 16.00 6.39
C THR A 606 31.50 14.85 5.41
N ALA A 607 30.66 14.70 4.39
CA ALA A 607 30.78 13.70 3.34
C ALA A 607 31.29 14.33 2.02
N PRO A 608 32.06 13.57 1.21
CA PRO A 608 32.57 12.23 1.49
C PRO A 608 33.70 12.26 2.53
N GLY A 609 33.71 11.27 3.41
CA GLY A 609 34.62 11.16 4.55
C GLY A 609 34.87 9.71 4.95
N LYS A 610 35.33 9.48 6.19
CA LYS A 610 35.52 8.13 6.74
C LYS A 610 34.17 7.52 7.14
N GLU A 611 33.27 8.35 7.66
CA GLU A 611 31.98 7.95 8.23
C GLU A 611 30.82 7.99 7.22
N SER A 612 31.05 8.49 6.00
CA SER A 612 30.09 8.48 4.89
C SER A 612 30.84 8.55 3.55
N LYS A 613 30.41 7.77 2.55
CA LYS A 613 30.94 7.83 1.18
C LYS A 613 30.00 8.52 0.20
N SER A 614 28.87 9.04 0.68
CA SER A 614 27.89 9.76 -0.11
C SER A 614 28.54 10.93 -0.85
N THR A 615 28.21 11.04 -2.13
CA THR A 615 28.68 12.15 -3.00
C THR A 615 27.54 13.00 -3.52
N THR A 616 26.31 12.51 -3.39
CA THR A 616 25.09 13.24 -3.70
C THR A 616 24.14 13.28 -2.51
N HIS A 617 23.19 14.22 -2.51
CA HIS A 617 22.16 14.34 -1.48
C HIS A 617 21.33 13.06 -1.30
N GLY A 618 21.01 12.41 -2.42
CA GLY A 618 20.21 11.18 -2.44
C GLY A 618 20.98 9.94 -2.01
N ASP A 619 22.31 9.97 -1.94
CA ASP A 619 23.09 8.76 -1.65
C ASP A 619 23.10 8.38 -0.15
N PHE A 620 22.71 9.27 0.76
CA PHE A 620 22.94 9.05 2.20
C PHE A 620 22.17 7.86 2.79
N ASP A 621 20.94 7.61 2.36
CA ASP A 621 20.14 6.49 2.85
C ASP A 621 20.53 5.15 2.20
N ASP A 622 21.25 5.20 1.08
CA ASP A 622 21.75 4.03 0.35
C ASP A 622 23.24 3.73 0.59
N ASP A 623 24.01 4.70 1.09
CA ASP A 623 25.43 4.54 1.39
C ASP A 623 25.64 3.63 2.60
N GLN A 624 26.23 2.46 2.35
CA GLN A 624 26.51 1.46 3.37
C GLN A 624 27.41 1.99 4.49
N VAL A 625 28.33 2.92 4.19
CA VAL A 625 29.22 3.50 5.20
C VAL A 625 28.44 4.43 6.13
N THR A 626 27.58 5.30 5.58
CA THR A 626 26.67 6.15 6.35
C THR A 626 25.76 5.29 7.25
N MET A 627 25.12 4.26 6.69
CA MET A 627 24.24 3.36 7.45
C MET A 627 24.99 2.68 8.61
N ALA A 628 26.19 2.14 8.35
CA ALA A 628 27.01 1.52 9.39
C ALA A 628 27.43 2.52 10.49
N SER A 629 27.77 3.76 10.11
CA SER A 629 28.09 4.84 11.05
C SER A 629 26.90 5.20 11.94
N VAL A 630 25.71 5.39 11.37
CA VAL A 630 24.49 5.67 12.14
C VAL A 630 24.19 4.55 13.14
N ILE A 631 24.30 3.29 12.71
CA ILE A 631 24.06 2.14 13.59
C ILE A 631 25.09 2.07 14.72
N THR A 632 26.36 2.37 14.43
CA THR A 632 27.44 2.45 15.44
C THR A 632 27.14 3.53 16.48
N LEU A 633 26.69 4.71 16.04
CA LEU A 633 26.30 5.82 16.91
C LEU A 633 25.09 5.50 17.78
N ILE A 634 24.12 4.74 17.26
CA ILE A 634 22.96 4.25 18.03
C ILE A 634 23.42 3.38 19.20
N LYS A 635 24.36 2.45 18.95
CA LYS A 635 24.91 1.54 19.96
C LYS A 635 25.79 2.25 21.01
N GLY A 636 26.18 3.49 20.74
CA GLY A 636 27.03 4.28 21.63
C GLY A 636 28.48 3.80 21.68
N THR A 637 28.96 3.21 20.58
CA THR A 637 30.34 2.69 20.40
C THR A 637 31.21 3.61 19.58
#